data_AF-A0A3R6VSB1-F1
#
_entry.id   AF-A0A3R6VSB1-F1
#
_cell.length_a   1.000
_cell.length_b   1.000
_cell.length_c   1.000
_cell.angle_alpha   90.00
_cell.angle_beta   90.00
_cell.angle_gamma   90.00
#
_symmetry.space_group_name_H-M   'P 1'
#
loop_
_entity.id
_entity.type
_entity.pdbx_description
1 polymer ?
#
loop_
_entity_poly.entity_id
_entity_poly.type
_entity_poly.pdbx_seq_one_letter_code
_entity_poly.pdbx_strand_id
1 'polypeptide(L)'
;MKGEFTMSGRGGQKGKSLRHQPPPPPLSDEPVVPYVKSETRWVPSKEKEKPKDIQHQVKTLLNKLTRDQFEKITADLSAIPLKSLDMLSTVIAMIMDKALDEPNFAEVYADLCARLHQHIVAHPLPFLHAAYHVSDQGLYYAAVNVNDLKENEPLLGGFATGTSCEPHNTSTTVYWLAEELAMKNAVKLTSFKRLLITRCQHKFDNSDAKPKPSDDADDHAAARVPRRDMMYSMPDEEDLEALCKMLATVGKKFDHMGNKTAMTMIVVRMVELSDTPSLPSRIRFLLKDVLEMRDYQWVPRRKELQQKTLVEVRREAEKLQKLGKNAQHDDLQGKRHRAAHSSLDLAKENSMLLLRQIPAVSSIPGKAAVVDPTNRIKSILQEYQSLRDIDETRQCVAELPRENHLQVVEQALSVAVEGKEKEREAAVDMLVGLYETLHLGATEIQSGVLSTLEFLDDLRIDIPMVHEYCGYILGRLIVAGCFGLSWLQLGVAHLAESGLAGKVLVEVLSVMDDELGFDSVVAMLAREELNVAGFLPPDQQSPDDVTAFLKLYDLTSYFYDDDDEEDEEVKEALHSMVQEFFVVQDLNEVDACLQDLDAHPWAVSLVKAVLNILCECKQVQRPLVLALLRHVLPNVPQTDLDAGLAWWLNQLDDVVIDVPQAAVYVSPVLALALHERALTWPWLASAVENVQESTKVQLVEGICNTLDSWNDRDHTRQVIQESGVSLCGPPSARNMSVFVNVGQCGNQVGGALIALAKEPKGKERKSNKSHMRCILVDTEPKVVRSIRAPSSISAVHMEQSGRGNNWAMGYARSKSVVLGEHVMESLRREIEATDCYRGAVLLHSLAGGTGSGLGSRLLENIRDTYPKAYIVSGCIAPSLCGGDTPLQNYNALFTLRHLQEYADAVLLKDNDDVMRSVSHWTSISTSSSTISSSTSQSSEKVSLGEMNALVAADWAGLLFPITSPKTKLCVDFDMGGFVSHVCPLPQAKFVDVRSAYFVSQQSSKVPYAQRLLAGHHDSHALTRQVVASFPRTSAYSSLGQVVVARGFKDLALGPLVDIVRKGIPRVDWGIPLPHAIESASALDGASSSSITVCSNGTNVVPTVETLLARARHQFQARAYLHWFAKYGIDCDDFTDSFERTQAIVDEYNALNAPE
;
A
#
# COMPACT_ATOMS: atom_id res chain seq x y z
N MET A 1 5.78 83.11 -35.81
CA MET A 1 6.93 82.18 -35.78
C MET A 1 6.80 81.33 -34.53
N LYS A 2 6.99 80.00 -34.67
CA LYS A 2 7.28 78.99 -33.62
C LYS A 2 6.12 78.19 -33.03
N GLY A 3 6.19 76.88 -33.28
CA GLY A 3 6.26 75.87 -32.22
C GLY A 3 5.07 74.92 -32.13
N GLU A 4 5.10 73.85 -32.92
CA GLU A 4 4.12 72.75 -32.91
C GLU A 4 4.38 71.68 -31.84
N PHE A 5 3.31 70.92 -31.61
CA PHE A 5 2.90 70.07 -30.49
C PHE A 5 3.57 68.68 -30.37
N THR A 6 3.22 68.04 -29.26
CA THR A 6 3.83 66.91 -28.55
C THR A 6 3.10 65.55 -28.65
N MET A 7 3.86 64.47 -28.35
CA MET A 7 3.53 63.25 -27.57
C MET A 7 2.84 61.98 -28.16
N SER A 8 3.58 60.85 -28.03
CA SER A 8 3.23 59.51 -27.47
C SER A 8 2.54 58.38 -28.29
N GLY A 9 3.07 57.14 -28.14
CA GLY A 9 2.34 55.85 -28.32
C GLY A 9 3.02 54.70 -29.10
N ARG A 10 3.62 53.71 -28.42
CA ARG A 10 4.07 52.36 -28.90
C ARG A 10 2.86 51.39 -28.94
N GLY A 11 2.69 50.37 -29.79
CA GLY A 11 3.56 49.66 -30.73
C GLY A 11 3.60 48.14 -30.43
N GLY A 12 2.65 47.37 -30.96
CA GLY A 12 2.57 45.89 -30.84
C GLY A 12 3.45 45.12 -31.85
N GLN A 13 3.87 43.92 -31.47
CA GLN A 13 4.74 43.00 -32.24
C GLN A 13 3.99 42.22 -33.34
N LYS A 14 4.59 42.12 -34.55
CA LYS A 14 4.48 40.98 -35.48
C LYS A 14 5.49 41.10 -36.65
N GLY A 15 6.26 40.03 -36.88
CA GLY A 15 6.83 39.60 -38.19
C GLY A 15 8.01 40.37 -38.82
N LYS A 16 9.16 39.68 -39.02
CA LYS A 16 10.10 39.81 -40.16
C LYS A 16 10.83 38.45 -40.34
N SER A 17 10.64 37.73 -41.44
CA SER A 17 11.35 37.79 -42.74
C SER A 17 12.87 37.54 -42.63
N LEU A 18 13.33 36.38 -43.14
CA LEU A 18 14.73 36.06 -43.39
C LEU A 18 14.91 35.55 -44.83
N ARG A 19 16.05 35.98 -45.40
CA ARG A 19 16.39 36.09 -46.82
C ARG A 19 16.72 34.77 -47.52
N HIS A 20 16.50 34.78 -48.84
CA HIS A 20 17.02 33.85 -49.84
C HIS A 20 18.53 33.56 -49.70
N GLN A 21 18.88 32.27 -49.67
CA GLN A 21 20.22 31.74 -49.99
C GLN A 21 20.15 30.94 -51.31
N PRO A 22 21.22 30.94 -52.12
CA PRO A 22 21.27 30.20 -53.39
C PRO A 22 21.41 28.68 -53.18
N PRO A 23 21.06 27.86 -54.20
CA PRO A 23 21.09 26.41 -54.09
C PRO A 23 22.54 25.86 -53.94
N PRO A 24 22.72 24.74 -53.23
CA PRO A 24 24.03 24.11 -53.05
C PRO A 24 24.56 23.52 -54.37
N PRO A 25 25.90 23.43 -54.52
CA PRO A 25 26.51 22.86 -55.72
C PRO A 25 26.23 21.35 -55.84
N PRO A 26 26.24 20.80 -57.06
CA PRO A 26 26.03 19.37 -57.29
C PRO A 26 27.15 18.55 -56.61
N LEU A 27 26.75 17.53 -55.86
CA LEU A 27 27.66 16.55 -55.25
C LEU A 27 28.41 15.82 -56.36
N SER A 28 29.74 15.92 -56.35
CA SER A 28 30.64 15.17 -57.24
C SER A 28 30.68 13.69 -56.84
N ASP A 29 30.50 12.78 -57.81
CA ASP A 29 30.61 11.32 -57.68
C ASP A 29 32.08 10.84 -57.53
N GLU A 30 32.84 11.45 -56.61
CA GLU A 30 34.16 10.94 -56.23
C GLU A 30 34.09 10.17 -54.90
N PRO A 31 34.70 8.98 -54.80
CA PRO A 31 34.64 8.17 -53.59
C PRO A 31 35.35 8.88 -52.43
N VAL A 32 34.59 9.18 -51.38
CA VAL A 32 35.10 9.74 -50.13
C VAL A 32 36.10 8.77 -49.50
N VAL A 33 37.37 9.18 -49.43
CA VAL A 33 38.43 8.39 -48.81
C VAL A 33 38.15 8.26 -47.31
N PRO A 34 38.15 7.05 -46.72
CA PRO A 34 37.88 6.86 -45.30
C PRO A 34 38.87 7.63 -44.42
N TYR A 35 38.35 8.24 -43.36
CA TYR A 35 39.12 9.03 -42.40
C TYR A 35 40.21 8.18 -41.72
N VAL A 36 41.48 8.50 -41.98
CA VAL A 36 42.63 7.82 -41.35
C VAL A 36 42.83 8.40 -39.95
N LYS A 37 42.69 7.55 -38.93
CA LYS A 37 42.85 7.94 -37.51
C LYS A 37 44.33 8.26 -37.22
N SER A 38 44.61 9.38 -36.56
CA SER A 38 45.98 9.76 -36.18
C SER A 38 46.54 8.88 -35.05
N GLU A 39 47.85 8.64 -35.06
CA GLU A 39 48.57 7.80 -34.10
C GLU A 39 48.64 8.40 -32.67
N THR A 40 48.32 9.68 -32.50
CA THR A 40 48.43 10.42 -31.23
C THR A 40 47.11 10.56 -30.47
N ARG A 41 46.17 9.63 -30.68
CA ARG A 41 44.87 9.65 -29.99
C ARG A 41 45.02 9.21 -28.53
N TRP A 42 44.51 10.02 -27.60
CA TRP A 42 44.36 9.62 -26.20
C TRP A 42 43.38 8.44 -26.06
N VAL A 43 43.85 7.34 -25.44
CA VAL A 43 43.05 6.14 -25.15
C VAL A 43 42.91 6.01 -23.64
N PRO A 44 41.69 6.02 -23.07
CA PRO A 44 41.49 5.78 -21.64
C PRO A 44 41.80 4.31 -21.32
N SER A 45 42.85 4.07 -20.54
CA SER A 45 43.08 2.76 -19.90
C SER A 45 42.10 2.62 -18.74
N LYS A 46 41.02 1.84 -18.94
CA LYS A 46 40.24 1.26 -17.85
C LYS A 46 40.69 -0.18 -17.69
N GLU A 47 41.50 -0.45 -16.67
CA GLU A 47 41.50 -1.79 -16.06
C GLU A 47 40.06 -2.10 -15.65
N LYS A 48 39.46 -3.11 -16.29
CA LYS A 48 38.14 -3.60 -15.92
C LYS A 48 38.30 -4.37 -14.61
N GLU A 49 37.99 -3.74 -13.49
CA GLU A 49 37.63 -4.48 -12.28
C GLU A 49 36.43 -5.38 -12.63
N LYS A 50 36.61 -6.70 -12.47
CA LYS A 50 35.52 -7.66 -12.64
C LYS A 50 34.46 -7.39 -11.55
N PRO A 51 33.16 -7.25 -11.90
CA PRO A 51 32.11 -7.07 -10.92
C PRO A 51 32.08 -8.29 -9.97
N LYS A 52 31.99 -8.04 -8.66
CA LYS A 52 32.00 -9.08 -7.62
C LYS A 52 30.63 -9.69 -7.33
N ASP A 53 29.56 -9.21 -7.98
CA ASP A 53 28.18 -9.57 -7.68
C ASP A 53 27.40 -9.94 -8.95
N ILE A 54 26.69 -11.08 -8.88
CA ILE A 54 25.87 -11.65 -9.96
C ILE A 54 24.70 -10.74 -10.28
N GLN A 55 24.05 -10.13 -9.28
CA GLN A 55 22.94 -9.20 -9.53
C GLN A 55 23.41 -7.99 -10.33
N HIS A 56 24.55 -7.40 -9.96
CA HIS A 56 25.13 -6.29 -10.71
C HIS A 56 25.55 -6.72 -12.13
N GLN A 57 26.09 -7.93 -12.30
CA GLN A 57 26.45 -8.47 -13.61
C GLN A 57 25.21 -8.64 -14.50
N VAL A 58 24.15 -9.27 -13.98
CA VAL A 58 22.87 -9.48 -14.67
C VAL A 58 22.23 -8.13 -15.00
N LYS A 59 22.13 -7.20 -14.04
CA LYS A 59 21.60 -5.85 -14.27
C LYS A 59 22.40 -5.09 -15.35
N THR A 60 23.72 -5.22 -15.36
CA THR A 60 24.58 -4.60 -16.39
C THR A 60 24.36 -5.20 -17.77
N LEU A 61 24.09 -6.50 -17.84
CA LEU A 61 23.79 -7.23 -19.07
C LEU A 61 22.39 -6.85 -19.58
N LEU A 62 21.37 -6.83 -18.72
CA LEU A 62 20.01 -6.44 -19.07
C LEU A 62 19.92 -4.97 -19.50
N ASN A 63 20.62 -4.05 -18.83
CA ASN A 63 20.70 -2.64 -19.26
C ASN A 63 21.39 -2.42 -20.63
N LYS A 64 22.07 -3.44 -21.15
CA LYS A 64 22.68 -3.42 -22.49
C LYS A 64 21.94 -4.29 -23.49
N LEU A 65 20.83 -4.91 -23.06
CA LEU A 65 20.07 -5.85 -23.87
C LEU A 65 19.40 -5.09 -25.01
N THR A 66 19.88 -5.35 -26.22
CA THR A 66 19.33 -4.85 -27.47
C THR A 66 19.37 -5.99 -28.48
N ARG A 67 18.58 -5.92 -29.56
CA ARG A 67 18.58 -6.97 -30.60
C ARG A 67 19.98 -7.21 -31.18
N ASP A 68 20.80 -6.17 -31.33
CA ASP A 68 22.17 -6.27 -31.87
C ASP A 68 23.15 -6.96 -30.91
N GLN A 69 22.93 -6.84 -29.60
CA GLN A 69 23.78 -7.47 -28.58
C GLN A 69 23.14 -8.75 -28.00
N PHE A 70 21.96 -9.15 -28.48
CA PHE A 70 21.14 -10.22 -27.92
C PHE A 70 21.89 -11.55 -27.83
N GLU A 71 22.53 -11.96 -28.92
CA GLU A 71 23.35 -13.19 -29.00
C GLU A 71 24.44 -13.21 -27.92
N LYS A 72 25.18 -12.09 -27.83
CA LYS A 72 26.31 -11.96 -26.93
C LYS A 72 25.88 -11.89 -25.48
N ILE A 73 24.85 -11.10 -25.18
CA ILE A 73 24.32 -10.92 -23.83
C ILE A 73 23.66 -12.20 -23.33
N THR A 74 22.96 -12.93 -24.20
CA THR A 74 22.37 -14.21 -23.81
C THR A 74 23.45 -15.25 -23.52
N ALA A 75 24.52 -15.29 -24.31
CA ALA A 75 25.68 -16.15 -24.02
C ALA A 75 26.37 -15.74 -22.71
N ASP A 76 26.55 -14.43 -22.49
CA ASP A 76 27.16 -13.89 -21.26
C ASP A 76 26.28 -14.17 -20.02
N LEU A 77 24.94 -14.16 -20.15
CA LEU A 77 23.98 -14.53 -19.11
C LEU A 77 23.96 -16.04 -18.85
N SER A 78 24.02 -16.85 -19.91
CA SER A 78 24.02 -18.33 -19.82
C SER A 78 25.32 -18.87 -19.21
N ALA A 79 26.42 -18.12 -19.35
CA ALA A 79 27.71 -18.44 -18.74
C ALA A 79 27.80 -18.10 -17.24
N ILE A 80 26.76 -17.48 -16.66
CA ILE A 80 26.72 -17.19 -15.22
C ILE A 80 26.50 -18.51 -14.47
N PRO A 81 27.40 -18.89 -13.54
CA PRO A 81 27.27 -20.16 -12.82
C PRO A 81 26.14 -20.08 -11.79
N LEU A 82 24.97 -20.64 -12.14
CA LEU A 82 23.83 -20.78 -11.24
C LEU A 82 24.05 -21.96 -10.30
N LYS A 83 24.13 -21.69 -8.99
CA LYS A 83 24.47 -22.70 -7.96
C LYS A 83 23.33 -23.08 -7.03
N SER A 84 22.24 -22.32 -7.02
CA SER A 84 21.08 -22.54 -6.15
C SER A 84 19.79 -22.06 -6.82
N LEU A 85 18.66 -22.57 -6.33
CA LEU A 85 17.33 -22.17 -6.76
C LEU A 85 17.10 -20.66 -6.56
N ASP A 86 17.48 -20.11 -5.41
CA ASP A 86 17.37 -18.67 -5.11
C ASP A 86 18.09 -17.79 -6.14
N MET A 87 19.24 -18.24 -6.64
CA MET A 87 20.01 -17.50 -7.63
C MET A 87 19.29 -17.48 -8.98
N LEU A 88 18.70 -18.60 -9.38
CA LEU A 88 17.88 -18.69 -10.59
C LEU A 88 16.61 -17.83 -10.45
N SER A 89 15.89 -17.94 -9.33
CA SER A 89 14.69 -17.14 -9.04
C SER A 89 14.99 -15.63 -9.04
N THR A 90 16.13 -15.22 -8.48
CA THR A 90 16.58 -13.82 -8.50
C THR A 90 16.84 -13.34 -9.93
N VAL A 91 17.54 -14.14 -10.76
CA VAL A 91 17.82 -13.77 -12.16
C VAL A 91 16.53 -13.66 -12.97
N ILE A 92 15.59 -14.59 -12.79
CA ILE A 92 14.28 -14.56 -13.46
C ILE A 92 13.49 -13.32 -13.01
N ALA A 93 13.43 -13.03 -11.71
CA ALA A 93 12.75 -11.84 -11.19
C ALA A 93 13.32 -10.55 -11.81
N MET A 94 14.65 -10.43 -11.87
CA MET A 94 15.30 -9.27 -12.49
C MET A 94 15.02 -9.13 -13.99
N ILE A 95 14.87 -10.24 -14.73
CA ILE A 95 14.48 -10.21 -16.14
C ILE A 95 13.03 -9.75 -16.28
N MET A 96 12.13 -10.24 -15.43
CA MET A 96 10.70 -9.90 -15.45
C MET A 96 10.44 -8.45 -15.03
N ASP A 97 11.07 -7.98 -13.96
CA ASP A 97 10.97 -6.58 -13.51
C ASP A 97 11.43 -5.62 -14.60
N LYS A 98 12.53 -5.97 -15.27
CA LYS A 98 13.07 -5.17 -16.37
C LYS A 98 12.16 -5.18 -17.61
N ALA A 99 11.49 -6.29 -17.88
CA ALA A 99 10.51 -6.39 -18.97
C ALA A 99 9.25 -5.54 -18.70
N LEU A 100 8.87 -5.37 -17.42
CA LEU A 100 7.77 -4.51 -17.00
C LEU A 100 8.14 -3.01 -17.05
N ASP A 101 9.37 -2.66 -16.65
CA ASP A 101 9.90 -1.29 -16.74
C ASP A 101 10.08 -0.81 -18.20
N GLU A 102 10.37 -1.75 -19.10
CA GLU A 102 10.71 -1.47 -20.49
C GLU A 102 9.76 -2.20 -21.47
N PRO A 103 8.47 -1.82 -21.53
CA PRO A 103 7.46 -2.56 -22.29
C PRO A 103 7.75 -2.61 -23.80
N ASN A 104 8.48 -1.63 -24.34
CA ASN A 104 8.92 -1.62 -25.74
C ASN A 104 9.95 -2.72 -26.08
N PHE A 105 10.63 -3.29 -25.07
CA PHE A 105 11.61 -4.37 -25.22
C PHE A 105 11.11 -5.71 -24.68
N ALA A 106 9.85 -5.80 -24.24
CA ALA A 106 9.25 -7.00 -23.65
C ALA A 106 9.40 -8.26 -24.52
N GLU A 107 9.30 -8.12 -25.85
CA GLU A 107 9.53 -9.22 -26.81
C GLU A 107 10.97 -9.76 -26.73
N VAL A 108 11.96 -8.87 -26.59
CA VAL A 108 13.39 -9.26 -26.47
C VAL A 108 13.65 -9.96 -25.13
N TYR A 109 12.97 -9.57 -24.06
CA TYR A 109 13.04 -10.25 -22.76
C TYR A 109 12.34 -11.63 -22.80
N ALA A 110 11.24 -11.77 -23.53
CA ALA A 110 10.58 -13.06 -23.74
C ALA A 110 11.47 -14.04 -24.53
N ASP A 111 12.11 -13.56 -25.61
CA ASP A 111 13.09 -14.34 -26.38
C ASP A 111 14.29 -14.76 -25.51
N LEU A 112 14.75 -13.87 -24.62
CA LEU A 112 15.81 -14.17 -23.66
C LEU A 112 15.41 -15.33 -22.72
N CYS A 113 14.20 -15.29 -22.15
CA CYS A 113 13.68 -16.37 -21.31
C CYS A 113 13.58 -17.71 -22.06
N ALA A 114 13.09 -17.69 -23.30
CA ALA A 114 13.00 -18.90 -24.13
C ALA A 114 14.38 -19.52 -24.40
N ARG A 115 15.39 -18.68 -24.63
CA ARG A 115 16.75 -19.13 -24.91
C ARG A 115 17.50 -19.62 -23.67
N LEU A 116 17.27 -18.98 -22.52
CA LEU A 116 17.77 -19.46 -21.23
C LEU A 116 17.16 -20.82 -20.87
N HIS A 117 15.87 -21.02 -21.14
CA HIS A 117 15.22 -22.31 -20.97
C HIS A 117 15.89 -23.40 -21.83
N GLN A 118 16.11 -23.16 -23.13
CA GLN A 118 16.81 -24.10 -24.01
C GLN A 118 18.23 -24.43 -23.51
N HIS A 119 18.95 -23.44 -22.97
CA HIS A 119 20.28 -23.65 -22.41
C HIS A 119 20.25 -24.52 -21.14
N ILE A 120 19.25 -24.33 -20.27
CA ILE A 120 19.04 -25.14 -19.05
C ILE A 120 18.63 -26.58 -19.39
N VAL A 121 17.80 -26.78 -20.44
CA VAL A 121 17.49 -28.12 -20.98
C VAL A 121 18.77 -28.83 -21.45
N ALA A 122 19.64 -28.12 -22.18
CA ALA A 122 20.88 -28.68 -22.71
C ALA A 122 21.98 -28.87 -21.65
N HIS A 123 21.98 -28.07 -20.58
CA HIS A 123 22.92 -28.12 -19.47
C HIS A 123 22.14 -28.15 -18.14
N PRO A 124 21.60 -29.32 -17.75
CA PRO A 124 20.78 -29.45 -16.54
C PRO A 124 21.53 -28.96 -15.30
N LEU A 125 20.84 -28.15 -14.50
CA LEU A 125 21.40 -27.65 -13.25
C LEU A 125 21.25 -28.73 -12.17
N PRO A 126 22.28 -29.04 -11.36
CA PRO A 126 22.27 -30.18 -10.44
C PRO A 126 21.20 -30.10 -9.34
N PHE A 127 20.63 -28.92 -9.08
CA PHE A 127 19.54 -28.70 -8.13
C PHE A 127 18.15 -28.68 -8.78
N LEU A 128 18.04 -28.96 -10.08
CA LEU A 128 16.80 -28.81 -10.87
C LEU A 128 16.56 -30.06 -11.75
N HIS A 129 15.39 -30.69 -11.63
CA HIS A 129 15.03 -31.91 -12.35
C HIS A 129 13.81 -31.67 -13.26
N ALA A 130 13.84 -32.16 -14.50
CA ALA A 130 12.72 -31.99 -15.42
C ALA A 130 11.64 -33.08 -15.24
N ALA A 131 10.37 -32.70 -15.08
CA ALA A 131 9.21 -33.57 -15.01
C ALA A 131 8.21 -33.22 -16.14
N TYR A 132 7.72 -34.22 -16.86
CA TYR A 132 6.78 -34.03 -17.96
C TYR A 132 5.34 -34.25 -17.48
N HIS A 133 4.45 -33.28 -17.66
CA HIS A 133 3.05 -33.39 -17.25
C HIS A 133 2.17 -33.83 -18.43
N VAL A 134 1.37 -34.88 -18.21
CA VAL A 134 0.68 -35.61 -19.28
C VAL A 134 -0.58 -34.88 -19.79
N SER A 135 -1.26 -34.06 -18.97
CA SER A 135 -2.48 -33.33 -19.39
C SER A 135 -2.21 -32.15 -20.33
N ASP A 136 -1.10 -31.44 -20.11
CA ASP A 136 -0.83 -30.14 -20.75
C ASP A 136 0.27 -30.22 -21.82
N GLN A 137 0.80 -31.42 -22.05
CA GLN A 137 1.98 -31.67 -22.90
C GLN A 137 3.19 -30.78 -22.55
N GLY A 138 3.31 -30.37 -21.28
CA GLY A 138 4.29 -29.40 -20.80
C GLY A 138 5.46 -30.05 -20.07
N LEU A 139 6.66 -29.46 -20.21
CA LEU A 139 7.88 -29.87 -19.52
C LEU A 139 8.17 -28.89 -18.37
N TYR A 140 8.22 -29.40 -17.16
CA TYR A 140 8.31 -28.62 -15.92
C TYR A 140 9.58 -28.95 -15.14
N TYR A 141 9.97 -28.12 -14.17
CA TYR A 141 11.17 -28.33 -13.35
C TYR A 141 10.85 -28.39 -11.86
N ALA A 142 11.39 -29.39 -11.16
CA ALA A 142 11.26 -29.60 -9.71
C ALA A 142 12.64 -29.52 -9.02
N ALA A 143 12.72 -28.89 -7.85
CA ALA A 143 13.94 -28.83 -7.06
C ALA A 143 14.03 -30.04 -6.11
N VAL A 144 15.21 -30.64 -5.97
CA VAL A 144 15.45 -31.81 -5.09
C VAL A 144 16.49 -31.44 -4.04
N ASN A 145 16.26 -31.86 -2.79
CA ASN A 145 17.20 -31.67 -1.69
C ASN A 145 18.42 -32.60 -1.86
N VAL A 146 19.60 -32.02 -2.06
CA VAL A 146 20.84 -32.76 -2.33
C VAL A 146 21.28 -33.63 -1.15
N ASN A 147 20.78 -33.36 0.06
CA ASN A 147 21.11 -34.14 1.26
C ASN A 147 20.42 -35.51 1.33
N ASP A 148 19.39 -35.76 0.52
CA ASP A 148 18.63 -37.02 0.53
C ASP A 148 19.09 -38.03 -0.55
N LEU A 149 20.06 -37.64 -1.39
CA LEU A 149 20.64 -38.52 -2.40
C LEU A 149 21.82 -39.29 -1.81
N LYS A 150 21.64 -40.60 -1.61
CA LYS A 150 22.76 -41.51 -1.30
C LYS A 150 23.71 -41.55 -2.50
N GLU A 151 25.01 -41.41 -2.27
CA GLU A 151 26.04 -41.48 -3.31
C GLU A 151 25.92 -42.81 -4.10
N ASN A 152 25.72 -42.69 -5.44
CA ASN A 152 25.75 -43.75 -6.46
C ASN A 152 24.45 -44.49 -6.89
N GLU A 153 23.25 -43.91 -6.82
CA GLU A 153 22.12 -44.46 -7.59
C GLU A 153 22.05 -43.89 -9.03
N PRO A 154 21.94 -44.73 -10.07
CA PRO A 154 21.76 -44.26 -11.44
C PRO A 154 20.28 -43.90 -11.69
N LEU A 155 19.99 -42.61 -11.90
CA LEU A 155 18.65 -42.07 -12.21
C LEU A 155 18.29 -42.20 -13.70
N LEU A 156 18.51 -43.37 -14.30
CA LEU A 156 18.04 -43.67 -15.66
C LEU A 156 17.49 -45.09 -15.71
N GLY A 157 16.19 -45.22 -15.46
CA GLY A 157 15.43 -46.45 -15.64
C GLY A 157 13.98 -46.12 -15.97
N GLY A 158 13.60 -46.24 -17.25
CA GLY A 158 12.26 -45.92 -17.72
C GLY A 158 11.22 -46.98 -17.38
N PHE A 159 9.96 -46.56 -17.27
CA PHE A 159 8.73 -47.36 -17.38
C PHE A 159 7.66 -46.38 -17.87
N ALA A 160 7.06 -46.45 -19.07
CA ALA A 160 6.36 -47.54 -19.73
C ALA A 160 5.21 -48.13 -18.87
N THR A 161 4.01 -47.60 -19.11
CA THR A 161 2.69 -48.25 -19.10
C THR A 161 2.23 -49.03 -17.86
N GLY A 162 1.22 -48.50 -17.16
CA GLY A 162 0.10 -49.28 -16.62
C GLY A 162 0.11 -49.65 -15.13
N THR A 163 -1.08 -49.52 -14.54
CA THR A 163 -1.61 -50.09 -13.27
C THR A 163 -1.28 -49.45 -11.91
N SER A 164 -2.35 -49.32 -11.13
CA SER A 164 -2.58 -48.75 -9.80
C SER A 164 -1.72 -49.34 -8.67
N CYS A 165 -1.24 -48.52 -7.73
CA CYS A 165 -0.81 -48.91 -6.38
C CYS A 165 -0.98 -47.71 -5.42
N GLU A 166 -1.55 -47.95 -4.23
CA GLU A 166 -1.76 -47.00 -3.13
C GLU A 166 -0.46 -46.61 -2.37
N PRO A 167 -0.43 -45.48 -1.62
CA PRO A 167 0.78 -45.00 -0.97
C PRO A 167 0.93 -45.53 0.46
N HIS A 168 1.90 -46.42 0.68
CA HIS A 168 2.50 -46.66 2.00
C HIS A 168 3.88 -45.98 2.10
N ASN A 169 3.97 -45.04 3.03
CA ASN A 169 5.09 -44.79 3.94
C ASN A 169 6.53 -44.80 3.36
N THR A 170 6.91 -43.74 2.63
CA THR A 170 8.30 -43.26 2.55
C THR A 170 8.34 -41.75 2.37
N SER A 171 9.02 -41.07 3.29
CA SER A 171 9.23 -39.62 3.37
C SER A 171 10.15 -39.11 2.26
N THR A 172 9.60 -38.93 1.06
CA THR A 172 10.25 -38.20 -0.05
C THR A 172 9.30 -37.12 -0.52
N THR A 173 9.44 -35.91 0.00
CA THR A 173 8.63 -34.75 -0.41
C THR A 173 9.08 -34.30 -1.80
N VAL A 174 8.35 -34.71 -2.84
CA VAL A 174 8.49 -34.19 -4.20
C VAL A 174 7.76 -32.85 -4.25
N TYR A 175 8.49 -31.74 -4.24
CA TYR A 175 7.91 -30.42 -4.46
C TYR A 175 7.57 -30.26 -5.94
N TRP A 176 6.27 -30.25 -6.27
CA TRP A 176 5.77 -29.83 -7.59
C TRP A 176 5.96 -28.32 -7.76
N LEU A 177 7.22 -27.91 -7.97
CA LEU A 177 7.59 -26.50 -8.23
C LEU A 177 6.99 -25.96 -9.54
N ALA A 178 6.41 -26.84 -10.33
CA ALA A 178 5.84 -26.65 -11.64
C ALA A 178 4.52 -25.88 -11.59
N GLU A 179 3.58 -26.33 -10.78
CA GLU A 179 2.23 -25.79 -10.73
C GLU A 179 2.21 -24.49 -9.93
N GLU A 180 2.98 -24.39 -8.84
CA GLU A 180 3.02 -23.19 -8.01
C GLU A 180 3.87 -22.07 -8.63
N LEU A 181 4.93 -22.36 -9.39
CA LEU A 181 5.72 -21.33 -10.10
C LEU A 181 5.13 -21.00 -11.47
N ALA A 182 4.49 -21.96 -12.15
CA ALA A 182 3.68 -21.66 -13.34
C ALA A 182 2.38 -20.96 -12.94
N MET A 183 1.75 -21.26 -11.80
CA MET A 183 0.66 -20.48 -11.23
C MET A 183 1.17 -19.16 -10.69
N LYS A 184 2.33 -19.03 -10.03
CA LYS A 184 2.87 -17.71 -9.63
C LYS A 184 3.27 -16.86 -10.84
N ASN A 185 3.75 -17.45 -11.93
CA ASN A 185 4.08 -16.72 -13.17
C ASN A 185 2.85 -16.49 -14.06
N ALA A 186 1.88 -17.40 -14.09
CA ALA A 186 0.57 -17.21 -14.69
C ALA A 186 -0.23 -16.19 -13.89
N VAL A 187 -0.13 -16.18 -12.56
CA VAL A 187 -0.66 -15.17 -11.64
C VAL A 187 0.08 -13.86 -11.87
N LYS A 188 1.38 -13.80 -12.17
CA LYS A 188 2.04 -12.55 -12.61
C LYS A 188 1.57 -12.06 -13.98
N LEU A 189 1.28 -12.95 -14.93
CA LEU A 189 0.61 -12.60 -16.20
C LEU A 189 -0.87 -12.22 -15.99
N THR A 190 -1.53 -12.81 -15.00
CA THR A 190 -2.90 -12.55 -14.59
C THR A 190 -2.99 -11.30 -13.72
N SER A 191 -1.90 -10.91 -13.07
CA SER A 191 -1.68 -9.65 -12.35
C SER A 191 -1.29 -8.55 -13.31
N PHE A 192 -0.59 -8.83 -14.41
CA PHE A 192 -0.43 -7.87 -15.51
C PHE A 192 -1.77 -7.64 -16.24
N LYS A 193 -2.57 -8.70 -16.43
CA LYS A 193 -3.96 -8.63 -16.91
C LYS A 193 -4.91 -7.94 -15.91
N ARG A 194 -4.82 -8.25 -14.61
CA ARG A 194 -5.59 -7.60 -13.53
C ARG A 194 -5.14 -6.17 -13.32
N LEU A 195 -3.86 -5.80 -13.43
CA LEU A 195 -3.44 -4.41 -13.24
C LEU A 195 -3.97 -3.48 -14.35
N LEU A 196 -4.15 -4.02 -15.57
CA LEU A 196 -4.83 -3.32 -16.67
C LEU A 196 -6.36 -3.26 -16.46
N ILE A 197 -6.98 -4.34 -15.98
CA ILE A 197 -8.43 -4.42 -15.70
C ILE A 197 -8.81 -3.61 -14.45
N THR A 198 -8.11 -3.78 -13.33
CA THR A 198 -8.26 -3.08 -12.05
C THR A 198 -7.90 -1.60 -12.14
N ARG A 199 -6.97 -1.15 -12.99
CA ARG A 199 -6.82 0.30 -13.25
C ARG A 199 -7.99 0.89 -14.04
N CYS A 200 -8.60 0.09 -14.92
CA CYS A 200 -9.84 0.48 -15.58
C CYS A 200 -11.02 0.45 -14.59
N GLN A 201 -11.06 -0.46 -13.59
CA GLN A 201 -12.15 -0.59 -12.61
C GLN A 201 -12.06 0.40 -11.43
N HIS A 202 -10.87 0.67 -10.88
CA HIS A 202 -10.68 1.48 -9.66
C HIS A 202 -10.99 2.99 -9.85
N LYS A 203 -11.25 3.43 -11.09
CA LYS A 203 -11.81 4.77 -11.38
C LYS A 203 -13.33 4.77 -11.53
N PHE A 204 -14.00 3.62 -11.59
CA PHE A 204 -15.46 3.53 -11.62
C PHE A 204 -16.09 3.62 -10.21
N ASP A 205 -15.39 3.19 -9.16
CA ASP A 205 -15.98 3.12 -7.81
C ASP A 205 -15.78 4.36 -6.93
N ASN A 206 -15.04 5.38 -7.39
CA ASN A 206 -14.75 6.59 -6.61
C ASN A 206 -15.45 7.84 -7.18
N SER A 207 -16.79 7.83 -7.18
CA SER A 207 -17.62 8.95 -7.64
C SER A 207 -18.43 9.67 -6.54
N ASP A 208 -17.97 9.64 -5.28
CA ASP A 208 -18.61 10.37 -4.16
C ASP A 208 -17.87 11.63 -3.67
N ALA A 209 -16.96 12.20 -4.46
CA ALA A 209 -16.38 13.50 -4.14
C ALA A 209 -17.26 14.66 -4.64
N LYS A 210 -18.09 15.23 -3.75
CA LYS A 210 -18.85 16.49 -3.98
C LYS A 210 -18.00 17.55 -4.70
N PRO A 211 -18.50 18.20 -5.76
CA PRO A 211 -17.79 19.33 -6.37
C PRO A 211 -17.86 20.57 -5.46
N LYS A 212 -16.72 21.25 -5.29
CA LYS A 212 -16.66 22.60 -4.69
C LYS A 212 -17.44 23.59 -5.56
N PRO A 213 -18.20 24.53 -4.95
CA PRO A 213 -18.87 25.58 -5.70
C PRO A 213 -17.85 26.56 -6.27
N SER A 214 -18.00 26.90 -7.55
CA SER A 214 -17.30 28.02 -8.17
C SER A 214 -18.11 29.29 -7.94
N ASP A 215 -17.49 30.27 -7.28
CA ASP A 215 -17.94 31.65 -7.29
C ASP A 215 -17.83 32.19 -8.72
N ASP A 216 -18.96 32.51 -9.36
CA ASP A 216 -19.17 33.72 -10.17
C ASP A 216 -20.48 33.64 -10.98
N ALA A 217 -21.28 34.71 -10.85
CA ALA A 217 -22.36 35.22 -11.72
C ALA A 217 -23.84 34.95 -11.34
N ASP A 218 -24.45 36.03 -10.85
CA ASP A 218 -25.89 36.33 -10.84
C ASP A 218 -26.51 36.32 -12.25
N ASP A 219 -27.67 35.67 -12.44
CA ASP A 219 -28.96 36.30 -12.81
C ASP A 219 -29.99 35.29 -13.39
N HIS A 220 -31.19 35.31 -12.78
CA HIS A 220 -32.53 35.05 -13.31
C HIS A 220 -32.96 33.71 -13.96
N ALA A 221 -33.66 32.91 -13.14
CA ALA A 221 -35.00 32.31 -13.34
C ALA A 221 -35.38 31.61 -14.67
N ALA A 222 -35.51 30.27 -14.63
CA ALA A 222 -36.71 29.52 -15.07
C ALA A 222 -36.58 28.02 -14.74
N ALA A 223 -37.64 27.43 -14.19
CA ALA A 223 -37.76 26.01 -13.87
C ALA A 223 -37.42 25.09 -15.06
N ARG A 224 -36.47 24.17 -14.86
CA ARG A 224 -36.31 22.95 -15.65
C ARG A 224 -35.78 21.82 -14.77
N VAL A 225 -36.57 20.76 -14.68
CA VAL A 225 -36.23 19.45 -14.13
C VAL A 225 -34.90 18.95 -14.74
N PRO A 226 -33.93 18.43 -13.96
CA PRO A 226 -32.70 17.87 -14.53
C PRO A 226 -33.01 16.56 -15.26
N ARG A 227 -32.64 16.49 -16.54
CA ARG A 227 -32.62 15.26 -17.34
C ARG A 227 -31.38 14.42 -16.98
N ARG A 228 -31.60 13.19 -16.50
CA ARG A 228 -31.10 11.90 -17.02
C ARG A 228 -29.69 11.77 -17.67
N ASP A 229 -28.66 12.52 -17.26
CA ASP A 229 -27.28 12.35 -17.77
C ASP A 229 -26.24 12.17 -16.63
N MET A 230 -26.28 11.03 -15.93
CA MET A 230 -25.21 10.64 -14.99
C MET A 230 -24.98 9.12 -15.05
N MET A 231 -24.28 8.63 -16.09
CA MET A 231 -23.80 7.24 -16.14
C MET A 231 -22.60 7.10 -17.11
N TYR A 232 -21.50 6.53 -16.60
CA TYR A 232 -20.22 6.14 -17.26
C TYR A 232 -19.16 7.23 -17.55
N SER A 233 -18.00 7.17 -16.88
CA SER A 233 -16.79 7.93 -17.28
C SER A 233 -16.03 7.22 -18.42
N MET A 234 -15.49 8.00 -19.37
CA MET A 234 -14.74 7.51 -20.55
C MET A 234 -13.33 6.98 -20.20
N PRO A 235 -12.83 5.89 -20.84
CA PRO A 235 -11.47 5.37 -20.61
C PRO A 235 -10.34 6.33 -21.06
N ASP A 236 -9.20 6.31 -20.37
CA ASP A 236 -8.02 7.14 -20.66
C ASP A 236 -7.27 6.68 -21.93
N GLU A 237 -6.59 7.60 -22.63
CA GLU A 237 -5.91 7.34 -23.91
C GLU A 237 -4.74 6.33 -23.81
N GLU A 238 -4.00 6.36 -22.70
CA GLU A 238 -2.82 5.50 -22.49
C GLU A 238 -3.22 4.02 -22.31
N ASP A 239 -4.36 3.78 -21.65
CA ASP A 239 -4.90 2.44 -21.42
C ASP A 239 -5.41 1.81 -22.72
N LEU A 240 -6.11 2.62 -23.55
CA LEU A 240 -6.56 2.18 -24.87
C LEU A 240 -5.36 1.88 -25.80
N GLU A 241 -4.26 2.63 -25.67
CA GLU A 241 -3.04 2.38 -26.42
C GLU A 241 -2.31 1.10 -25.96
N ALA A 242 -2.24 0.86 -24.66
CA ALA A 242 -1.67 -0.36 -24.08
C ALA A 242 -2.47 -1.61 -24.49
N LEU A 243 -3.80 -1.54 -24.43
CA LEU A 243 -4.71 -2.60 -24.88
C LEU A 243 -4.47 -2.96 -26.35
N CYS A 244 -4.39 -1.94 -27.23
CA CYS A 244 -4.13 -2.14 -28.65
C CYS A 244 -2.79 -2.82 -28.91
N LYS A 245 -1.72 -2.40 -28.22
CA LYS A 245 -0.37 -2.99 -28.36
C LYS A 245 -0.35 -4.43 -27.88
N MET A 246 -0.97 -4.73 -26.74
CA MET A 246 -1.05 -6.08 -26.20
C MET A 246 -1.78 -7.02 -27.17
N LEU A 247 -2.95 -6.64 -27.66
CA LEU A 247 -3.72 -7.45 -28.60
C LEU A 247 -2.99 -7.65 -29.94
N ALA A 248 -2.24 -6.66 -30.41
CA ALA A 248 -1.40 -6.83 -31.59
C ALA A 248 -0.30 -7.90 -31.40
N THR A 249 0.23 -8.08 -30.17
CA THR A 249 1.29 -9.05 -29.87
C THR A 249 0.76 -10.45 -29.51
N VAL A 250 -0.27 -10.55 -28.66
CA VAL A 250 -0.75 -11.83 -28.10
C VAL A 250 -2.18 -12.18 -28.50
N GLY A 251 -2.91 -11.30 -29.19
CA GLY A 251 -4.33 -11.49 -29.52
C GLY A 251 -4.62 -12.79 -30.26
N LYS A 252 -3.75 -13.21 -31.19
CA LYS A 252 -3.88 -14.51 -31.90
C LYS A 252 -3.88 -15.73 -30.97
N LYS A 253 -3.09 -15.68 -29.88
CA LYS A 253 -3.02 -16.75 -28.89
C LYS A 253 -4.21 -16.72 -27.93
N PHE A 254 -4.87 -15.57 -27.81
CA PHE A 254 -5.99 -15.35 -26.89
C PHE A 254 -7.35 -15.67 -27.56
N ASP A 255 -7.42 -15.60 -28.89
CA ASP A 255 -8.60 -15.82 -29.72
C ASP A 255 -8.82 -17.32 -30.04
N HIS A 256 -9.07 -18.13 -29.00
CA HIS A 256 -9.37 -19.58 -29.09
C HIS A 256 -10.62 -19.98 -28.29
N MET A 257 -11.17 -21.18 -28.53
CA MET A 257 -12.47 -21.63 -28.00
C MET A 257 -12.64 -21.47 -26.48
N GLY A 258 -11.61 -21.74 -25.66
CA GLY A 258 -11.68 -21.61 -24.19
C GLY A 258 -11.76 -20.17 -23.63
N ASN A 259 -11.52 -19.12 -24.44
CA ASN A 259 -11.56 -17.71 -24.00
C ASN A 259 -12.49 -16.85 -24.88
N LYS A 260 -13.36 -17.50 -25.66
CA LYS A 260 -14.18 -16.87 -26.71
C LYS A 260 -15.09 -15.78 -26.16
N THR A 261 -15.67 -15.98 -24.98
CA THR A 261 -16.59 -15.02 -24.34
C THR A 261 -15.90 -13.72 -23.94
N ALA A 262 -14.75 -13.79 -23.26
CA ALA A 262 -13.97 -12.61 -22.87
C ALA A 262 -13.44 -11.83 -24.08
N MET A 263 -12.97 -12.54 -25.11
CA MET A 263 -12.48 -11.91 -26.33
C MET A 263 -13.60 -11.20 -27.11
N THR A 264 -14.80 -11.80 -27.15
CA THR A 264 -15.99 -11.18 -27.73
C THR A 264 -16.33 -9.87 -27.03
N MET A 265 -16.35 -9.82 -25.70
CA MET A 265 -16.63 -8.58 -24.95
C MET A 265 -15.62 -7.46 -25.26
N ILE A 266 -14.33 -7.78 -25.28
CA ILE A 266 -13.26 -6.82 -25.60
C ILE A 266 -13.45 -6.25 -27.01
N VAL A 267 -13.74 -7.12 -27.98
CA VAL A 267 -13.94 -6.73 -29.39
C VAL A 267 -15.17 -5.84 -29.55
N VAL A 268 -16.29 -6.18 -28.92
CA VAL A 268 -17.53 -5.37 -28.95
C VAL A 268 -17.25 -3.96 -28.44
N ARG A 269 -16.60 -3.84 -27.28
CA ARG A 269 -16.27 -2.55 -26.67
C ARG A 269 -15.27 -1.73 -27.49
N MET A 270 -14.26 -2.39 -28.08
CA MET A 270 -13.29 -1.73 -28.96
C MET A 270 -13.95 -1.15 -30.21
N VAL A 271 -14.95 -1.82 -30.80
CA VAL A 271 -15.69 -1.30 -31.95
C VAL A 271 -16.47 -0.04 -31.57
N GLU A 272 -17.19 -0.05 -30.44
CA GLU A 272 -17.92 1.13 -29.93
C GLU A 272 -17.00 2.34 -29.71
N LEU A 273 -15.87 2.14 -29.03
CA LEU A 273 -14.90 3.19 -28.75
C LEU A 273 -14.24 3.72 -30.04
N SER A 274 -14.07 2.86 -31.05
CA SER A 274 -13.47 3.25 -32.32
C SER A 274 -14.29 4.28 -33.11
N ASP A 275 -15.60 4.36 -32.85
CA ASP A 275 -16.53 5.30 -33.49
C ASP A 275 -16.93 6.48 -32.59
N THR A 276 -16.43 6.52 -31.35
CA THR A 276 -16.80 7.55 -30.36
C THR A 276 -16.13 8.90 -30.65
N PRO A 277 -16.86 9.99 -30.97
CA PRO A 277 -16.28 11.25 -31.43
C PRO A 277 -15.49 12.02 -30.36
N SER A 278 -15.66 11.71 -29.07
CA SER A 278 -14.89 12.32 -27.97
C SER A 278 -13.45 11.80 -27.86
N LEU A 279 -13.12 10.66 -28.49
CA LEU A 279 -11.75 10.13 -28.49
C LEU A 279 -10.91 10.71 -29.64
N PRO A 280 -9.61 11.00 -29.42
CA PRO A 280 -8.73 11.46 -30.47
C PRO A 280 -8.69 10.49 -31.64
N SER A 281 -8.63 11.03 -32.86
CA SER A 281 -8.58 10.24 -34.09
C SER A 281 -7.45 9.20 -34.07
N ARG A 282 -6.29 9.52 -33.44
CA ARG A 282 -5.15 8.61 -33.28
C ARG A 282 -5.54 7.30 -32.57
N ILE A 283 -6.22 7.39 -31.43
CA ILE A 283 -6.65 6.23 -30.64
C ILE A 283 -7.74 5.45 -31.39
N ARG A 284 -8.70 6.17 -31.99
CA ARG A 284 -9.73 5.54 -32.82
C ARG A 284 -9.17 4.76 -34.00
N PHE A 285 -8.13 5.27 -34.67
CA PHE A 285 -7.46 4.54 -35.75
C PHE A 285 -6.66 3.35 -35.21
N LEU A 286 -6.03 3.47 -34.04
CA LEU A 286 -5.30 2.37 -33.41
C LEU A 286 -6.25 1.20 -33.07
N LEU A 287 -7.43 1.49 -32.51
CA LEU A 287 -8.48 0.51 -32.26
C LEU A 287 -8.94 -0.17 -33.57
N LYS A 288 -9.19 0.62 -34.63
CA LYS A 288 -9.58 0.11 -35.96
C LYS A 288 -8.51 -0.79 -36.59
N ASP A 289 -7.24 -0.43 -36.45
CA ASP A 289 -6.12 -1.22 -36.99
C ASP A 289 -6.03 -2.61 -36.32
N VAL A 290 -6.28 -2.70 -35.01
CA VAL A 290 -6.28 -3.97 -34.27
C VAL A 290 -7.52 -4.82 -34.60
N LEU A 291 -8.70 -4.19 -34.70
CA LEU A 291 -9.94 -4.86 -35.12
C LEU A 291 -9.82 -5.43 -36.55
N GLU A 292 -9.23 -4.66 -37.47
CA GLU A 292 -8.93 -5.14 -38.83
C GLU A 292 -7.92 -6.29 -38.79
N MET A 293 -6.87 -6.19 -37.97
CA MET A 293 -5.87 -7.25 -37.82
C MET A 293 -6.53 -8.57 -37.39
N ARG A 294 -7.46 -8.54 -36.42
CA ARG A 294 -8.24 -9.71 -36.00
C ARG A 294 -9.09 -10.28 -37.13
N ASP A 295 -9.81 -9.44 -37.87
CA ASP A 295 -10.68 -9.86 -38.99
C ASP A 295 -9.91 -10.57 -40.10
N TYR A 296 -8.62 -10.30 -40.22
CA TYR A 296 -7.70 -11.00 -41.11
C TYR A 296 -6.88 -12.08 -40.39
N GLN A 297 -7.45 -12.75 -39.40
CA GLN A 297 -6.81 -13.84 -38.64
C GLN A 297 -5.48 -13.43 -38.00
N TRP A 298 -5.46 -12.23 -37.43
CA TRP A 298 -4.30 -11.63 -36.76
C TRP A 298 -3.11 -11.40 -37.71
N VAL A 299 -3.39 -11.04 -38.97
CA VAL A 299 -2.36 -10.73 -39.98
C VAL A 299 -2.22 -9.20 -40.15
N PRO A 300 -1.11 -8.59 -39.70
CA PRO A 300 -0.91 -7.14 -39.74
C PRO A 300 -0.94 -6.59 -41.17
N ARG A 301 -1.53 -5.40 -41.36
CA ARG A 301 -1.64 -4.74 -42.67
C ARG A 301 -0.29 -4.31 -43.26
N ARG A 302 0.69 -3.94 -42.42
CA ARG A 302 2.05 -3.55 -42.82
C ARG A 302 3.05 -4.51 -42.16
N LYS A 303 4.01 -5.03 -42.94
CA LYS A 303 5.21 -5.63 -42.33
C LYS A 303 6.03 -4.48 -41.73
N GLU A 304 6.45 -4.60 -40.48
CA GLU A 304 7.35 -3.63 -39.87
C GLU A 304 8.58 -3.40 -40.77
N LEU A 305 8.93 -2.13 -40.97
CA LEU A 305 10.10 -1.72 -41.75
C LEU A 305 11.36 -2.15 -41.00
N GLN A 306 11.82 -3.38 -41.24
CA GLN A 306 13.18 -3.77 -40.89
C GLN A 306 14.18 -2.96 -41.71
N GLN A 307 15.25 -2.50 -41.08
CA GLN A 307 16.34 -1.79 -41.72
C GLN A 307 17.03 -2.75 -42.72
N LYS A 308 16.67 -2.66 -44.01
CA LYS A 308 17.23 -3.52 -45.06
C LYS A 308 18.64 -3.04 -45.42
N THR A 309 19.54 -3.98 -45.68
CA THR A 309 20.87 -3.65 -46.19
C THR A 309 20.76 -3.07 -47.62
N LEU A 310 21.71 -2.22 -48.02
CA LEU A 310 21.72 -1.60 -49.36
C LEU A 310 21.66 -2.65 -50.50
N VAL A 311 22.19 -3.86 -50.25
CA VAL A 311 22.18 -4.98 -51.18
C VAL A 311 20.77 -5.58 -51.32
N GLU A 312 20.03 -5.69 -50.21
CA GLU A 312 18.65 -6.18 -50.22
C GLU A 312 17.70 -5.19 -50.87
N VAL A 313 17.89 -3.89 -50.64
CA VAL A 313 17.12 -2.82 -51.30
C VAL A 313 17.34 -2.85 -52.82
N ARG A 314 18.58 -3.04 -53.28
CA ARG A 314 18.89 -3.16 -54.72
C ARG A 314 18.29 -4.42 -55.34
N ARG A 315 18.34 -5.56 -54.63
CA ARG A 315 17.76 -6.83 -55.07
C ARG A 315 16.22 -6.78 -55.13
N GLU A 316 15.57 -6.09 -54.19
CA GLU A 316 14.13 -5.86 -54.22
C GLU A 316 13.72 -4.87 -55.32
N ALA A 317 14.52 -3.82 -55.54
CA ALA A 317 14.30 -2.88 -56.64
C ALA A 317 14.41 -3.56 -58.01
N GLU A 318 15.36 -4.48 -58.20
CA GLU A 318 15.43 -5.31 -59.42
C GLU A 318 14.23 -6.25 -59.57
N LYS A 319 13.75 -6.84 -58.45
CA LYS A 319 12.53 -7.67 -58.46
C LYS A 319 11.29 -6.87 -58.83
N LEU A 320 11.14 -5.67 -58.28
CA LEU A 320 10.02 -4.77 -58.56
C LEU A 320 10.09 -4.18 -59.98
N GLN A 321 11.30 -3.93 -60.52
CA GLN A 321 11.47 -3.59 -61.93
C GLN A 321 11.01 -4.71 -62.88
N LYS A 322 11.20 -5.97 -62.49
CA LYS A 322 10.75 -7.13 -63.30
C LYS A 322 9.23 -7.38 -63.24
N LEU A 323 8.55 -6.91 -62.20
CA LEU A 323 7.12 -7.21 -61.95
C LEU A 323 6.14 -6.12 -62.43
N GLY A 324 6.64 -4.98 -62.93
CA GLY A 324 5.80 -3.91 -63.49
C GLY A 324 5.07 -3.05 -62.45
N LYS A 325 4.67 -1.83 -62.87
CA LYS A 325 4.29 -0.70 -61.99
C LYS A 325 3.08 -0.91 -61.07
N ASN A 326 2.35 -2.03 -61.17
CA ASN A 326 1.14 -2.28 -60.37
C ASN A 326 1.28 -3.44 -59.37
N ALA A 327 2.44 -4.12 -59.30
CA ALA A 327 2.61 -5.31 -58.46
C ALA A 327 2.53 -5.06 -56.94
N GLN A 328 2.71 -3.82 -56.47
CA GLN A 328 2.55 -3.49 -55.05
C GLN A 328 1.08 -3.41 -54.59
N HIS A 329 0.14 -3.19 -55.51
CA HIS A 329 -1.27 -2.98 -55.17
C HIS A 329 -2.12 -4.25 -55.37
N ASP A 330 -1.74 -5.13 -56.30
CA ASP A 330 -2.54 -6.32 -56.66
C ASP A 330 -2.23 -7.59 -55.84
N ASP A 331 -1.10 -7.67 -55.11
CA ASP A 331 -0.76 -8.87 -54.30
C ASP A 331 -1.33 -8.81 -52.86
N LEU A 332 -2.02 -7.73 -52.49
CA LEU A 332 -2.58 -7.53 -51.13
C LEU A 332 -4.06 -7.93 -50.99
N GLN A 333 -4.83 -8.00 -52.07
CA GLN A 333 -6.25 -8.40 -52.01
C GLN A 333 -6.49 -9.90 -52.25
N GLY A 334 -5.55 -10.61 -52.87
CA GLY A 334 -5.77 -11.98 -53.36
C GLY A 334 -5.44 -13.15 -52.43
N LYS A 335 -4.89 -12.92 -51.22
CA LYS A 335 -4.38 -14.02 -50.35
C LYS A 335 -4.61 -13.83 -48.85
N ARG A 336 -5.60 -13.05 -48.44
CA ARG A 336 -5.96 -12.91 -47.01
C ARG A 336 -7.28 -13.61 -46.75
N HIS A 337 -7.23 -14.75 -46.07
CA HIS A 337 -8.43 -15.39 -45.56
C HIS A 337 -9.00 -14.52 -44.43
N ARG A 338 -10.19 -13.97 -44.66
CA ARG A 338 -10.95 -13.23 -43.66
C ARG A 338 -11.59 -14.23 -42.69
N ALA A 339 -11.65 -13.88 -41.41
CA ALA A 339 -12.38 -14.64 -40.40
C ALA A 339 -13.86 -14.78 -40.81
N ALA A 340 -14.52 -15.85 -40.36
CA ALA A 340 -15.91 -16.14 -40.73
C ALA A 340 -16.90 -15.04 -40.26
N HIS A 341 -16.61 -14.40 -39.11
CA HIS A 341 -17.34 -13.25 -38.60
C HIS A 341 -16.39 -12.06 -38.43
N SER A 342 -16.71 -10.91 -39.03
CA SER A 342 -15.97 -9.67 -38.78
C SER A 342 -16.21 -9.19 -37.36
N SER A 343 -15.23 -8.53 -36.76
CA SER A 343 -15.34 -7.83 -35.47
C SER A 343 -16.47 -6.80 -35.48
N LEU A 344 -16.72 -6.16 -36.63
CA LEU A 344 -17.84 -5.26 -36.81
C LEU A 344 -19.19 -5.99 -36.84
N ASP A 345 -19.25 -7.17 -37.45
CA ASP A 345 -20.47 -7.99 -37.49
C ASP A 345 -20.76 -8.57 -36.10
N LEU A 346 -19.73 -9.02 -35.39
CA LEU A 346 -19.78 -9.46 -33.99
C LEU A 346 -20.22 -8.33 -33.04
N ALA A 347 -19.74 -7.11 -33.25
CA ALA A 347 -20.16 -5.95 -32.47
C ALA A 347 -21.59 -5.52 -32.77
N LYS A 348 -22.00 -5.56 -34.05
CA LYS A 348 -23.40 -5.35 -34.41
C LYS A 348 -24.28 -6.44 -33.81
N GLU A 349 -23.78 -7.67 -33.69
CA GLU A 349 -24.48 -8.84 -33.11
C GLU A 349 -24.76 -8.68 -31.62
N ASN A 350 -23.89 -7.96 -30.91
CA ASN A 350 -23.86 -7.98 -29.45
C ASN A 350 -23.92 -6.57 -28.80
N SER A 351 -24.19 -5.49 -29.55
CA SER A 351 -24.26 -4.11 -29.01
C SER A 351 -25.43 -3.29 -29.56
N MET A 352 -26.22 -2.72 -28.63
CA MET A 352 -27.29 -1.77 -28.93
C MET A 352 -26.80 -0.35 -29.32
N LEU A 353 -25.57 0.07 -28.97
CA LEU A 353 -25.11 1.46 -29.18
C LEU A 353 -24.84 1.79 -30.66
N LEU A 354 -24.48 0.78 -31.46
CA LEU A 354 -24.22 0.94 -32.90
C LEU A 354 -25.49 1.02 -33.76
N LEU A 355 -26.66 0.67 -33.20
CA LEU A 355 -27.95 0.75 -33.88
C LEU A 355 -28.58 2.16 -33.85
N ARG A 356 -27.98 3.11 -33.12
CA ARG A 356 -28.56 4.46 -32.92
C ARG A 356 -28.12 5.53 -33.92
N GLN A 357 -27.23 5.23 -34.86
CA GLN A 357 -26.91 6.16 -35.96
C GLN A 357 -28.02 6.14 -37.02
N ILE A 358 -29.16 6.74 -36.72
CA ILE A 358 -30.11 7.17 -37.74
C ILE A 358 -29.51 8.41 -38.43
N PRO A 359 -29.26 8.38 -39.76
CA PRO A 359 -28.85 9.56 -40.50
C PRO A 359 -29.97 10.61 -40.50
N ALA A 360 -29.58 11.88 -40.48
CA ALA A 360 -30.49 12.99 -40.67
C ALA A 360 -31.39 12.77 -41.91
N VAL A 361 -32.70 12.93 -41.69
CA VAL A 361 -33.75 12.88 -42.70
C VAL A 361 -33.41 13.81 -43.88
N SER A 362 -33.25 13.24 -45.07
CA SER A 362 -33.46 13.97 -46.32
C SER A 362 -34.15 13.10 -47.36
N SER A 363 -35.33 13.55 -47.75
CA SER A 363 -36.14 13.21 -48.93
C SER A 363 -36.64 11.76 -49.09
N ILE A 364 -37.96 11.62 -48.92
CA ILE A 364 -38.78 10.50 -49.43
C ILE A 364 -38.74 10.54 -50.97
N PRO A 365 -38.52 9.39 -51.64
CA PRO A 365 -39.60 8.85 -52.48
C PRO A 365 -39.67 7.32 -52.46
N GLY A 366 -40.86 6.77 -52.16
CA GLY A 366 -41.26 5.41 -52.60
C GLY A 366 -41.84 4.52 -51.50
N LYS A 367 -43.16 4.38 -51.51
CA LYS A 367 -43.94 3.44 -50.69
C LYS A 367 -43.41 2.00 -50.74
N ALA A 368 -43.16 1.41 -49.57
CA ALA A 368 -43.40 0.00 -49.29
C ALA A 368 -43.97 -0.12 -47.87
N ALA A 369 -45.03 -0.89 -47.69
CA ALA A 369 -45.80 -0.98 -46.45
C ALA A 369 -44.95 -1.55 -45.30
N VAL A 370 -44.95 -0.87 -44.15
CA VAL A 370 -44.41 -1.38 -42.88
C VAL A 370 -45.33 -2.50 -42.42
N VAL A 371 -44.86 -3.74 -42.48
CA VAL A 371 -45.53 -4.89 -41.88
C VAL A 371 -45.14 -4.90 -40.40
N ASP A 372 -46.13 -4.77 -39.52
CA ASP A 372 -45.94 -4.89 -38.06
C ASP A 372 -45.38 -6.27 -37.71
N PRO A 373 -44.15 -6.37 -37.16
CA PRO A 373 -43.50 -7.65 -36.87
C PRO A 373 -44.16 -8.41 -35.71
N THR A 374 -45.04 -7.78 -34.94
CA THR A 374 -45.67 -8.33 -33.73
C THR A 374 -46.34 -9.68 -33.97
N ASN A 375 -47.09 -9.84 -35.07
CA ASN A 375 -47.76 -11.11 -35.38
C ASN A 375 -46.77 -12.23 -35.73
N ARG A 376 -45.62 -11.88 -36.35
CA ARG A 376 -44.57 -12.84 -36.67
C ARG A 376 -43.84 -13.29 -35.41
N ILE A 377 -43.52 -12.37 -34.50
CA ILE A 377 -42.90 -12.67 -33.21
C ILE A 377 -43.81 -13.58 -32.37
N LYS A 378 -45.11 -13.27 -32.31
CA LYS A 378 -46.10 -14.12 -31.63
C LYS A 378 -46.18 -15.53 -32.23
N SER A 379 -46.08 -15.65 -33.55
CA SER A 379 -46.03 -16.96 -34.22
C SER A 379 -44.80 -17.76 -33.82
N ILE A 380 -43.61 -17.13 -33.76
CA ILE A 380 -42.35 -17.78 -33.36
C ILE A 380 -42.45 -18.31 -31.92
N LEU A 381 -42.99 -17.49 -31.00
CA LEU A 381 -43.21 -17.89 -29.62
C LEU A 381 -44.17 -19.08 -29.49
N GLN A 382 -45.29 -19.04 -30.23
CA GLN A 382 -46.29 -20.13 -30.22
C GLN A 382 -45.75 -21.43 -30.83
N GLU A 383 -44.92 -21.32 -31.86
CA GLU A 383 -44.26 -22.45 -32.52
C GLU A 383 -43.24 -23.10 -31.58
N TYR A 384 -42.38 -22.31 -30.94
CA TYR A 384 -41.45 -22.83 -29.92
C TYR A 384 -42.18 -23.48 -28.74
N GLN A 385 -43.24 -22.86 -28.23
CA GLN A 385 -44.05 -23.44 -27.15
C GLN A 385 -44.60 -24.82 -27.50
N SER A 386 -44.96 -25.02 -28.78
CA SER A 386 -45.55 -26.27 -29.28
C SER A 386 -44.50 -27.34 -29.60
N LEU A 387 -43.37 -26.95 -30.19
CA LEU A 387 -42.37 -27.88 -30.76
C LEU A 387 -41.11 -28.04 -29.91
N ARG A 388 -40.77 -27.04 -29.07
CA ARG A 388 -39.54 -26.96 -28.29
C ARG A 388 -38.26 -27.09 -29.12
N ASP A 389 -38.31 -26.70 -30.40
CA ASP A 389 -37.17 -26.72 -31.31
C ASP A 389 -36.42 -25.38 -31.24
N ILE A 390 -35.30 -25.38 -30.51
CA ILE A 390 -34.46 -24.19 -30.35
C ILE A 390 -33.70 -23.84 -31.64
N ASP A 391 -33.36 -24.81 -32.48
CA ASP A 391 -32.61 -24.58 -33.72
C ASP A 391 -33.49 -23.90 -34.78
N GLU A 392 -34.76 -24.31 -34.89
CA GLU A 392 -35.77 -23.66 -35.74
C GLU A 392 -36.05 -22.23 -35.23
N THR A 393 -36.28 -22.08 -33.92
CA THR A 393 -36.54 -20.77 -33.30
C THR A 393 -35.37 -19.81 -33.51
N ARG A 394 -34.14 -20.29 -33.36
CA ARG A 394 -32.91 -19.55 -33.65
C ARG A 394 -32.89 -19.06 -35.09
N GLN A 395 -33.24 -19.91 -36.05
CA GLN A 395 -33.31 -19.54 -37.46
C GLN A 395 -34.38 -18.47 -37.71
N CYS A 396 -35.57 -18.62 -37.12
CA CYS A 396 -36.64 -17.63 -37.23
C CYS A 396 -36.27 -16.27 -36.61
N VAL A 397 -35.59 -16.25 -35.45
CA VAL A 397 -35.12 -15.03 -34.79
C VAL A 397 -33.97 -14.38 -35.58
N ALA A 398 -33.07 -15.18 -36.18
CA ALA A 398 -32.00 -14.69 -37.04
C ALA A 398 -32.53 -14.02 -38.32
N GLU A 399 -33.71 -14.40 -38.81
CA GLU A 399 -34.38 -13.77 -39.95
C GLU A 399 -35.07 -12.44 -39.61
N LEU A 400 -35.25 -12.12 -38.34
CA LEU A 400 -35.82 -10.84 -37.90
C LEU A 400 -34.75 -9.74 -37.93
N PRO A 401 -35.11 -8.49 -38.31
CA PRO A 401 -34.26 -7.34 -38.09
C PRO A 401 -33.88 -7.20 -36.61
N ARG A 402 -32.61 -6.85 -36.31
CA ARG A 402 -32.13 -6.68 -34.92
C ARG A 402 -32.93 -5.70 -34.08
N GLU A 403 -33.50 -4.68 -34.71
CA GLU A 403 -34.39 -3.71 -34.06
C GLU A 403 -35.62 -4.38 -33.39
N ASN A 404 -35.98 -5.58 -33.81
CA ASN A 404 -37.10 -6.35 -33.27
C ASN A 404 -36.67 -7.38 -32.21
N HIS A 405 -35.38 -7.58 -31.95
CA HIS A 405 -34.91 -8.59 -30.98
C HIS A 405 -35.28 -8.23 -29.54
N LEU A 406 -35.27 -6.94 -29.19
CA LEU A 406 -35.82 -6.48 -27.90
C LEU A 406 -37.33 -6.80 -27.78
N GLN A 407 -38.10 -6.64 -28.86
CA GLN A 407 -39.53 -6.99 -28.86
C GLN A 407 -39.76 -8.49 -28.73
N VAL A 408 -38.85 -9.34 -29.23
CA VAL A 408 -38.88 -10.78 -28.97
C VAL A 408 -38.70 -11.06 -27.48
N VAL A 409 -37.73 -10.39 -26.83
CA VAL A 409 -37.51 -10.49 -25.38
C VAL A 409 -38.73 -9.99 -24.60
N GLU A 410 -39.22 -8.79 -24.88
CA GLU A 410 -40.38 -8.20 -24.18
C GLU A 410 -41.63 -9.08 -24.34
N GLN A 411 -41.87 -9.62 -25.54
CA GLN A 411 -43.03 -10.49 -25.76
C GLN A 411 -42.86 -11.86 -25.10
N ALA A 412 -41.63 -12.40 -25.06
CA ALA A 412 -41.33 -13.62 -24.32
C ALA A 412 -41.50 -13.43 -22.81
N LEU A 413 -41.03 -12.31 -22.25
CA LEU A 413 -41.19 -11.96 -20.84
C LEU A 413 -42.66 -11.70 -20.48
N SER A 414 -43.43 -11.00 -21.32
CA SER A 414 -44.88 -10.85 -21.14
C SER A 414 -45.58 -12.22 -21.10
N VAL A 415 -45.22 -13.13 -22.01
CA VAL A 415 -45.71 -14.52 -21.97
C VAL A 415 -45.26 -15.26 -20.71
N ALA A 416 -44.04 -15.03 -20.24
CA ALA A 416 -43.52 -15.69 -19.04
C ALA A 416 -44.26 -15.21 -17.76
N VAL A 417 -44.56 -13.92 -17.67
CA VAL A 417 -45.25 -13.32 -16.53
C VAL A 417 -46.75 -13.64 -16.53
N GLU A 418 -47.42 -13.57 -17.69
CA GLU A 418 -48.87 -13.76 -17.81
C GLU A 418 -49.29 -15.21 -18.08
N GLY A 419 -48.36 -16.03 -18.58
CA GLY A 419 -48.62 -17.40 -19.01
C GLY A 419 -48.72 -18.41 -17.87
N LYS A 420 -49.19 -19.61 -18.21
CA LYS A 420 -49.20 -20.75 -17.27
C LYS A 420 -47.78 -21.28 -17.07
N GLU A 421 -47.55 -22.02 -15.99
CA GLU A 421 -46.25 -22.61 -15.62
C GLU A 421 -45.47 -23.21 -16.82
N LYS A 422 -46.08 -24.12 -17.58
CA LYS A 422 -45.43 -24.73 -18.76
C LYS A 422 -45.09 -23.75 -19.89
N GLU A 423 -45.89 -22.69 -20.04
CA GLU A 423 -45.68 -21.64 -21.04
C GLU A 423 -44.58 -20.67 -20.58
N ARG A 424 -44.50 -20.41 -19.27
CA ARG A 424 -43.44 -19.63 -18.63
C ARG A 424 -42.10 -20.31 -18.75
N GLU A 425 -42.01 -21.59 -18.35
CA GLU A 425 -40.82 -22.40 -18.53
C GLU A 425 -40.36 -22.37 -19.99
N ALA A 426 -41.29 -22.54 -20.94
CA ALA A 426 -40.98 -22.40 -22.37
C ALA A 426 -40.38 -21.06 -22.74
N ALA A 427 -41.00 -19.97 -22.32
CA ALA A 427 -40.54 -18.64 -22.67
C ALA A 427 -39.14 -18.37 -22.10
N VAL A 428 -38.88 -18.79 -20.86
CA VAL A 428 -37.58 -18.63 -20.20
C VAL A 428 -36.52 -19.52 -20.84
N ASP A 429 -36.81 -20.80 -21.09
CA ASP A 429 -35.89 -21.72 -21.77
C ASP A 429 -35.55 -21.25 -23.19
N MET A 430 -36.52 -20.65 -23.89
CA MET A 430 -36.29 -20.03 -25.18
C MET A 430 -35.29 -18.87 -25.07
N LEU A 431 -35.45 -17.99 -24.06
CA LEU A 431 -34.56 -16.85 -23.85
C LEU A 431 -33.14 -17.31 -23.47
N VAL A 432 -33.02 -18.28 -22.57
CA VAL A 432 -31.73 -18.89 -22.18
C VAL A 432 -31.06 -19.54 -23.39
N GLY A 433 -31.78 -20.36 -24.16
CA GLY A 433 -31.22 -21.01 -25.35
C GLY A 433 -30.81 -20.02 -26.45
N LEU A 434 -31.57 -18.94 -26.64
CA LEU A 434 -31.22 -17.88 -27.58
C LEU A 434 -30.02 -17.05 -27.11
N TYR A 435 -29.83 -16.88 -25.80
CA TYR A 435 -28.65 -16.25 -25.21
C TYR A 435 -27.40 -17.14 -25.34
N GLU A 436 -27.48 -18.41 -24.97
CA GLU A 436 -26.39 -19.38 -25.05
C GLU A 436 -25.91 -19.59 -26.50
N THR A 437 -26.84 -19.52 -27.45
CA THR A 437 -26.54 -19.59 -28.88
C THR A 437 -26.11 -18.25 -29.49
N LEU A 438 -26.01 -17.17 -28.69
CA LEU A 438 -25.58 -15.82 -29.07
C LEU A 438 -26.48 -15.14 -30.11
N HIS A 439 -27.77 -15.44 -30.11
CA HIS A 439 -28.77 -14.78 -30.96
C HIS A 439 -29.48 -13.63 -30.23
N LEU A 440 -29.46 -13.64 -28.90
CA LEU A 440 -29.81 -12.51 -28.05
C LEU A 440 -28.60 -12.11 -27.20
N GLY A 441 -28.34 -10.81 -27.07
CA GLY A 441 -27.31 -10.28 -26.19
C GLY A 441 -27.82 -10.06 -24.76
N ALA A 442 -26.88 -9.95 -23.82
CA ALA A 442 -27.20 -9.61 -22.44
C ALA A 442 -27.92 -8.25 -22.33
N THR A 443 -27.64 -7.32 -23.24
CA THR A 443 -28.26 -5.98 -23.27
C THR A 443 -29.75 -6.02 -23.58
N GLU A 444 -30.15 -6.84 -24.55
CA GLU A 444 -31.56 -7.04 -24.94
C GLU A 444 -32.34 -7.66 -23.78
N ILE A 445 -31.75 -8.68 -23.15
CA ILE A 445 -32.35 -9.36 -22.01
C ILE A 445 -32.47 -8.43 -20.81
N GLN A 446 -31.40 -7.73 -20.41
CA GLN A 446 -31.42 -6.78 -19.30
C GLN A 446 -32.42 -5.65 -19.53
N SER A 447 -32.50 -5.10 -20.75
CA SER A 447 -33.45 -4.04 -21.08
C SER A 447 -34.91 -4.52 -21.02
N GLY A 448 -35.19 -5.73 -21.53
CA GLY A 448 -36.53 -6.32 -21.45
C GLY A 448 -36.94 -6.65 -20.02
N VAL A 449 -36.01 -7.17 -19.22
CA VAL A 449 -36.21 -7.44 -17.79
C VAL A 449 -36.50 -6.15 -17.02
N LEU A 450 -35.72 -5.09 -17.25
CA LEU A 450 -35.92 -3.80 -16.57
C LEU A 450 -37.29 -3.18 -16.91
N SER A 451 -37.71 -3.29 -18.18
CA SER A 451 -39.06 -2.89 -18.63
C SER A 451 -40.16 -3.66 -17.89
N THR A 452 -39.93 -4.95 -17.61
CA THR A 452 -40.86 -5.80 -16.85
C THR A 452 -40.88 -5.41 -15.36
N LEU A 453 -39.71 -5.13 -14.77
CA LEU A 453 -39.58 -4.76 -13.35
C LEU A 453 -40.11 -3.35 -13.05
N GLU A 454 -40.10 -2.43 -14.01
CA GLU A 454 -40.63 -1.06 -13.86
C GLU A 454 -42.10 -1.05 -13.43
N PHE A 455 -42.90 -2.01 -13.92
CA PHE A 455 -44.33 -2.10 -13.64
C PHE A 455 -44.70 -3.24 -12.69
N LEU A 456 -43.73 -3.83 -11.98
CA LEU A 456 -43.98 -5.01 -11.15
C LEU A 456 -44.96 -4.73 -10.00
N ASP A 457 -44.89 -3.53 -9.42
CA ASP A 457 -45.81 -3.09 -8.36
C ASP A 457 -47.26 -3.00 -8.84
N ASP A 458 -47.47 -2.56 -10.08
CA ASP A 458 -48.79 -2.50 -10.72
C ASP A 458 -49.28 -3.91 -11.07
N LEU A 459 -48.39 -4.75 -11.63
CA LEU A 459 -48.71 -6.13 -12.01
C LEU A 459 -49.10 -6.99 -10.80
N ARG A 460 -48.55 -6.71 -9.61
CA ARG A 460 -48.91 -7.40 -8.36
C ARG A 460 -50.40 -7.28 -8.03
N ILE A 461 -51.06 -6.20 -8.46
CA ILE A 461 -52.49 -5.98 -8.21
C ILE A 461 -53.32 -7.03 -8.95
N ASP A 462 -52.95 -7.33 -10.21
CA ASP A 462 -53.66 -8.28 -11.05
C ASP A 462 -53.17 -9.72 -10.86
N ILE A 463 -51.88 -9.89 -10.51
CA ILE A 463 -51.20 -11.17 -10.32
C ILE A 463 -50.54 -11.17 -8.94
N PRO A 464 -51.24 -11.64 -7.88
CA PRO A 464 -50.71 -11.59 -6.51
C PRO A 464 -49.34 -12.27 -6.32
N MET A 465 -49.07 -13.33 -7.09
CA MET A 465 -47.84 -14.15 -7.04
C MET A 465 -46.80 -13.74 -8.10
N VAL A 466 -46.88 -12.52 -8.65
CA VAL A 466 -45.97 -12.07 -9.72
C VAL A 466 -44.49 -12.09 -9.30
N HIS A 467 -44.21 -11.95 -8.01
CA HIS A 467 -42.85 -12.00 -7.46
C HIS A 467 -42.22 -13.40 -7.56
N GLU A 468 -42.98 -14.48 -7.35
CA GLU A 468 -42.54 -15.86 -7.60
C GLU A 468 -42.20 -16.06 -9.08
N TYR A 469 -43.04 -15.52 -9.96
CA TYR A 469 -42.86 -15.67 -11.41
C TYR A 469 -41.62 -14.90 -11.89
N CYS A 470 -41.43 -13.69 -11.38
CA CYS A 470 -40.23 -12.90 -11.62
C CYS A 470 -38.99 -13.55 -11.00
N GLY A 471 -39.09 -14.13 -9.81
CA GLY A 471 -37.99 -14.86 -9.17
C GLY A 471 -37.50 -16.02 -10.03
N TYR A 472 -38.43 -16.84 -10.54
CA TYR A 472 -38.14 -17.92 -11.49
C TYR A 472 -37.44 -17.41 -12.76
N ILE A 473 -37.98 -16.36 -13.39
CA ILE A 473 -37.40 -15.79 -14.62
C ILE A 473 -36.00 -15.25 -14.36
N LEU A 474 -35.81 -14.47 -13.29
CA LEU A 474 -34.54 -13.83 -12.96
C LEU A 474 -33.49 -14.85 -12.53
N GLY A 475 -33.84 -15.81 -11.67
CA GLY A 475 -32.95 -16.88 -11.22
C GLY A 475 -32.37 -17.66 -12.40
N ARG A 476 -33.24 -18.14 -13.31
CA ARG A 476 -32.81 -18.87 -14.53
C ARG A 476 -31.91 -18.03 -15.44
N LEU A 477 -32.20 -16.74 -15.61
CA LEU A 477 -31.36 -15.83 -16.42
C LEU A 477 -30.01 -15.52 -15.76
N ILE A 478 -29.95 -15.44 -14.43
CA ILE A 478 -28.72 -15.27 -13.66
C ILE A 478 -27.85 -16.53 -13.77
N VAL A 479 -28.46 -17.71 -13.58
CA VAL A 479 -27.77 -19.01 -13.76
C VAL A 479 -27.21 -19.15 -15.18
N ALA A 480 -27.95 -18.70 -16.21
CA ALA A 480 -27.48 -18.68 -17.59
C ALA A 480 -26.36 -17.66 -17.87
N GLY A 481 -26.05 -16.78 -16.92
CA GLY A 481 -24.99 -15.76 -17.03
C GLY A 481 -25.39 -14.49 -17.77
N CYS A 482 -26.70 -14.21 -17.91
CA CYS A 482 -27.18 -12.97 -18.55
C CYS A 482 -26.80 -11.71 -17.75
N PHE A 483 -26.81 -11.81 -16.42
CA PHE A 483 -26.43 -10.77 -15.44
C PHE A 483 -26.22 -11.43 -14.06
N GLY A 484 -25.59 -10.71 -13.12
CA GLY A 484 -25.29 -11.20 -11.76
C GLY A 484 -26.25 -10.69 -10.68
N LEU A 485 -26.06 -11.14 -9.43
CA LEU A 485 -26.83 -10.74 -8.24
C LEU A 485 -26.66 -9.24 -7.91
N SER A 486 -25.47 -8.69 -8.14
CA SER A 486 -25.18 -7.26 -8.04
C SER A 486 -26.04 -6.41 -9.00
N TRP A 487 -26.28 -6.91 -10.22
CA TRP A 487 -27.19 -6.25 -11.17
C TRP A 487 -28.64 -6.34 -10.69
N LEU A 488 -29.05 -7.48 -10.13
CA LEU A 488 -30.39 -7.67 -9.57
C LEU A 488 -30.69 -6.61 -8.50
N GLN A 489 -29.77 -6.39 -7.55
CA GLN A 489 -29.93 -5.38 -6.50
C GLN A 489 -30.22 -3.98 -7.08
N LEU A 490 -29.50 -3.58 -8.12
CA LEU A 490 -29.73 -2.31 -8.81
C LEU A 490 -31.06 -2.29 -9.57
N GLY A 491 -31.42 -3.41 -10.22
CA GLY A 491 -32.63 -3.54 -11.04
C GLY A 491 -33.93 -3.56 -10.24
N VAL A 492 -33.90 -3.96 -8.96
CA VAL A 492 -35.08 -3.99 -8.07
C VAL A 492 -35.08 -2.90 -7.00
N ALA A 493 -34.09 -1.99 -7.00
CA ALA A 493 -33.94 -0.98 -5.95
C ALA A 493 -35.20 -0.09 -5.77
N HIS A 494 -35.92 0.22 -6.86
CA HIS A 494 -37.18 0.98 -6.81
C HIS A 494 -38.34 0.21 -6.16
N LEU A 495 -38.23 -1.11 -6.03
CA LEU A 495 -39.22 -2.00 -5.40
C LEU A 495 -38.94 -2.24 -3.91
N ALA A 496 -37.88 -1.64 -3.36
CA ALA A 496 -37.52 -1.79 -1.95
C ALA A 496 -38.60 -1.20 -1.03
N GLU A 497 -39.11 0.00 -1.35
CA GLU A 497 -40.17 0.65 -0.55
C GLU A 497 -41.47 -0.16 -0.49
N SER A 498 -41.79 -0.93 -1.53
CA SER A 498 -43.01 -1.76 -1.59
C SER A 498 -42.83 -3.15 -0.96
N GLY A 499 -41.63 -3.46 -0.46
CA GLY A 499 -41.24 -4.75 0.10
C GLY A 499 -41.17 -5.88 -0.94
N LEU A 500 -41.33 -5.57 -2.23
CA LEU A 500 -41.27 -6.58 -3.31
C LEU A 500 -39.84 -6.99 -3.62
N ALA A 501 -38.86 -6.09 -3.50
CA ALA A 501 -37.46 -6.41 -3.74
C ALA A 501 -36.98 -7.60 -2.88
N GLY A 502 -37.27 -7.58 -1.58
CA GLY A 502 -36.96 -8.70 -0.68
C GLY A 502 -37.66 -10.01 -1.07
N LYS A 503 -38.93 -9.96 -1.48
CA LYS A 503 -39.64 -11.17 -1.95
C LYS A 503 -39.05 -11.73 -3.24
N VAL A 504 -38.66 -10.87 -4.19
CA VAL A 504 -38.00 -11.30 -5.42
C VAL A 504 -36.64 -11.93 -5.11
N LEU A 505 -35.88 -11.39 -4.14
CA LEU A 505 -34.61 -11.97 -3.72
C LEU A 505 -34.78 -13.40 -3.20
N VAL A 506 -35.74 -13.65 -2.30
CA VAL A 506 -36.02 -14.99 -1.75
C VAL A 506 -36.28 -16.00 -2.87
N GLU A 507 -37.15 -15.64 -3.81
CA GLU A 507 -37.53 -16.50 -4.93
C GLU A 507 -36.37 -16.73 -5.91
N VAL A 508 -35.53 -15.72 -6.15
CA VAL A 508 -34.32 -15.87 -6.98
C VAL A 508 -33.33 -16.84 -6.34
N LEU A 509 -33.06 -16.71 -5.04
CA LEU A 509 -32.13 -17.58 -4.33
C LEU A 509 -32.61 -19.02 -4.32
N SER A 510 -33.91 -19.25 -4.08
CA SER A 510 -34.51 -20.60 -4.17
C SER A 510 -34.30 -21.24 -5.54
N VAL A 511 -34.55 -20.49 -6.63
CA VAL A 511 -34.38 -21.01 -7.99
C VAL A 511 -32.92 -21.27 -8.32
N MET A 512 -32.01 -20.44 -7.82
CA MET A 512 -30.57 -20.63 -8.00
C MET A 512 -30.05 -21.83 -7.22
N ASP A 513 -30.55 -22.07 -6.00
CA ASP A 513 -30.19 -23.24 -5.20
C ASP A 513 -30.65 -24.53 -5.90
N ASP A 514 -31.89 -24.56 -6.41
CA ASP A 514 -32.41 -25.71 -7.16
C ASP A 514 -31.56 -26.06 -8.41
N GLU A 515 -30.94 -25.07 -9.07
CA GLU A 515 -30.19 -25.25 -10.31
C GLU A 515 -28.67 -25.43 -10.12
N LEU A 516 -28.06 -24.72 -9.16
CA LEU A 516 -26.60 -24.68 -8.94
C LEU A 516 -26.15 -25.40 -7.67
N GLY A 517 -27.07 -25.59 -6.71
CA GLY A 517 -26.81 -26.09 -5.36
C GLY A 517 -26.29 -25.03 -4.40
N PHE A 518 -26.63 -25.22 -3.12
CA PHE A 518 -26.37 -24.34 -1.99
C PHE A 518 -24.95 -23.75 -1.97
N ASP A 519 -23.92 -24.61 -2.02
CA ASP A 519 -22.51 -24.19 -1.98
C ASP A 519 -22.13 -23.22 -3.12
N SER A 520 -22.69 -23.43 -4.31
CA SER A 520 -22.45 -22.58 -5.48
C SER A 520 -23.12 -21.21 -5.31
N VAL A 521 -24.30 -21.17 -4.70
CA VAL A 521 -25.04 -19.94 -4.42
C VAL A 521 -24.31 -19.11 -3.35
N VAL A 522 -23.86 -19.75 -2.26
CA VAL A 522 -23.06 -19.09 -1.21
C VAL A 522 -21.76 -18.53 -1.77
N ALA A 523 -21.03 -19.30 -2.60
CA ALA A 523 -19.79 -18.83 -3.24
C ALA A 523 -20.03 -17.62 -4.16
N MET A 524 -21.19 -17.56 -4.81
CA MET A 524 -21.56 -16.45 -5.70
C MET A 524 -22.02 -15.21 -4.92
N LEU A 525 -22.76 -15.38 -3.82
CA LEU A 525 -23.10 -14.31 -2.88
C LEU A 525 -21.85 -13.67 -2.28
N ALA A 526 -20.89 -14.48 -1.84
CA ALA A 526 -19.61 -14.02 -1.30
C ALA A 526 -18.77 -13.30 -2.36
N ARG A 527 -18.77 -13.78 -3.61
CA ARG A 527 -18.01 -13.16 -4.71
C ARG A 527 -18.58 -11.82 -5.16
N GLU A 528 -19.89 -11.65 -5.12
CA GLU A 528 -20.57 -10.43 -5.58
C GLU A 528 -20.88 -9.42 -4.46
N GLU A 529 -20.52 -9.74 -3.21
CA GLU A 529 -20.70 -8.88 -2.02
C GLU A 529 -22.14 -8.33 -1.91
N LEU A 530 -23.13 -9.21 -2.02
CA LEU A 530 -24.54 -8.81 -2.05
C LEU A 530 -24.99 -8.20 -0.72
N ASN A 531 -25.53 -6.98 -0.75
CA ASN A 531 -26.04 -6.32 0.45
C ASN A 531 -27.56 -6.51 0.58
N VAL A 532 -27.97 -7.40 1.49
CA VAL A 532 -29.38 -7.72 1.78
C VAL A 532 -30.19 -6.49 2.20
N ALA A 533 -29.59 -5.54 2.93
CA ALA A 533 -30.29 -4.32 3.34
C ALA A 533 -30.80 -3.51 2.15
N GLY A 534 -30.13 -3.59 0.98
CA GLY A 534 -30.55 -2.93 -0.26
C GLY A 534 -31.87 -3.45 -0.84
N PHE A 535 -32.38 -4.59 -0.38
CA PHE A 535 -33.65 -5.19 -0.80
C PHE A 535 -34.80 -4.90 0.16
N LEU A 536 -34.51 -4.29 1.32
CA LEU A 536 -35.50 -3.98 2.35
C LEU A 536 -35.95 -2.51 2.26
N PRO A 537 -37.18 -2.21 2.71
CA PRO A 537 -37.66 -0.83 2.82
C PRO A 537 -36.69 0.05 3.61
N PRO A 538 -36.50 1.34 3.27
CA PRO A 538 -35.52 2.22 3.93
C PRO A 538 -35.67 2.35 5.45
N ASP A 539 -36.88 2.12 5.98
CA ASP A 539 -37.20 2.11 7.40
C ASP A 539 -36.90 0.78 8.12
N GLN A 540 -36.50 -0.26 7.37
CA GLN A 540 -36.21 -1.63 7.82
C GLN A 540 -34.83 -2.12 7.36
N GLN A 541 -33.83 -1.23 7.35
CA GLN A 541 -32.46 -1.54 6.94
C GLN A 541 -31.49 -1.65 8.12
N SER A 542 -31.99 -1.67 9.36
CA SER A 542 -31.11 -1.88 10.51
C SER A 542 -30.58 -3.33 10.53
N PRO A 543 -29.43 -3.60 11.16
CA PRO A 543 -28.92 -4.97 11.28
C PRO A 543 -29.95 -5.95 11.85
N ASP A 544 -30.71 -5.52 12.87
CA ASP A 544 -31.75 -6.35 13.49
C ASP A 544 -32.89 -6.68 12.51
N ASP A 545 -33.27 -5.73 11.64
CA ASP A 545 -34.30 -5.94 10.62
C ASP A 545 -33.82 -6.91 9.53
N VAL A 546 -32.54 -6.81 9.14
CA VAL A 546 -31.92 -7.73 8.19
C VAL A 546 -31.90 -9.14 8.77
N THR A 547 -31.44 -9.31 10.01
CA THR A 547 -31.46 -10.62 10.69
C THR A 547 -32.88 -11.15 10.84
N ALA A 548 -33.86 -10.31 11.20
CA ALA A 548 -35.26 -10.72 11.30
C ALA A 548 -35.84 -11.17 9.94
N PHE A 549 -35.50 -10.47 8.85
CA PHE A 549 -35.89 -10.85 7.50
C PHE A 549 -35.26 -12.20 7.08
N LEU A 550 -33.97 -12.39 7.34
CA LEU A 550 -33.27 -13.64 7.01
C LEU A 550 -33.86 -14.82 7.76
N LYS A 551 -34.18 -14.66 9.05
CA LYS A 551 -34.88 -15.69 9.84
C LYS A 551 -36.30 -15.96 9.34
N LEU A 552 -37.03 -14.92 8.94
CA LEU A 552 -38.41 -15.05 8.48
C LEU A 552 -38.54 -15.92 7.22
N TYR A 553 -37.54 -15.86 6.33
CA TYR A 553 -37.53 -16.58 5.06
C TYR A 553 -36.56 -17.77 5.04
N ASP A 554 -36.04 -18.19 6.20
CA ASP A 554 -35.08 -19.31 6.31
C ASP A 554 -33.84 -19.14 5.44
N LEU A 555 -33.36 -17.89 5.33
CA LEU A 555 -32.19 -17.54 4.54
C LEU A 555 -30.90 -17.44 5.37
N THR A 556 -30.99 -17.61 6.69
CA THR A 556 -29.87 -17.44 7.64
C THR A 556 -28.64 -18.21 7.18
N SER A 557 -28.79 -19.46 6.76
CA SER A 557 -27.70 -20.34 6.31
C SER A 557 -26.95 -19.84 5.07
N TYR A 558 -27.58 -19.05 4.19
CA TYR A 558 -26.87 -18.47 3.03
C TYR A 558 -25.95 -17.29 3.40
N PHE A 559 -26.14 -16.70 4.58
CA PHE A 559 -25.47 -15.47 5.01
C PHE A 559 -24.72 -15.60 6.36
N TYR A 560 -25.01 -16.62 7.16
CA TYR A 560 -24.44 -16.91 8.47
C TYR A 560 -24.21 -18.43 8.61
N ASP A 561 -23.11 -18.81 9.27
CA ASP A 561 -22.79 -20.22 9.52
C ASP A 561 -23.69 -20.80 10.65
N ASP A 562 -24.35 -21.94 10.42
CA ASP A 562 -25.38 -22.60 11.27
C ASP A 562 -24.94 -23.04 12.70
N ASP A 563 -23.77 -22.62 13.20
CA ASP A 563 -23.23 -23.08 14.48
C ASP A 563 -23.86 -22.40 15.74
N ASP A 564 -24.78 -21.42 15.58
CA ASP A 564 -25.10 -20.47 16.66
C ASP A 564 -26.44 -20.69 17.43
N GLU A 565 -27.36 -21.59 17.04
CA GLU A 565 -28.70 -21.66 17.71
C GLU A 565 -28.77 -22.55 18.98
N GLU A 566 -27.95 -23.58 19.14
CA GLU A 566 -27.87 -24.35 20.41
C GLU A 566 -26.94 -23.70 21.47
N ASP A 567 -26.17 -22.67 21.06
CA ASP A 567 -25.07 -22.08 21.85
C ASP A 567 -25.51 -20.90 22.76
N GLU A 568 -26.66 -20.25 22.54
CA GLU A 568 -26.97 -18.98 23.21
C GLU A 568 -27.30 -19.10 24.72
N GLU A 569 -28.06 -20.11 25.18
CA GLU A 569 -28.32 -20.29 26.62
C GLU A 569 -27.05 -20.62 27.41
N VAL A 570 -26.18 -21.46 26.82
CA VAL A 570 -24.90 -21.85 27.39
C VAL A 570 -23.93 -20.66 27.39
N LYS A 571 -23.92 -19.87 26.31
CA LYS A 571 -23.09 -18.66 26.17
C LYS A 571 -23.49 -17.57 27.16
N GLU A 572 -24.78 -17.34 27.40
CA GLU A 572 -25.25 -16.40 28.43
C GLU A 572 -24.83 -16.86 29.84
N ALA A 573 -24.98 -18.14 30.16
CA ALA A 573 -24.58 -18.71 31.44
C ALA A 573 -23.06 -18.59 31.67
N LEU A 574 -22.26 -18.92 30.65
CA LEU A 574 -20.80 -18.80 30.69
C LEU A 574 -20.35 -17.33 30.77
N HIS A 575 -21.01 -16.42 30.05
CA HIS A 575 -20.72 -14.99 30.15
C HIS A 575 -21.01 -14.46 31.56
N SER A 576 -22.14 -14.84 32.15
CA SER A 576 -22.50 -14.47 33.53
C SER A 576 -21.48 -14.98 34.54
N MET A 577 -21.05 -16.24 34.41
CA MET A 577 -20.01 -16.85 35.27
C MET A 577 -18.69 -16.07 35.20
N VAL A 578 -18.22 -15.70 34.00
CA VAL A 578 -16.97 -14.93 33.82
C VAL A 578 -17.09 -13.52 34.42
N GLN A 579 -18.24 -12.86 34.26
CA GLN A 579 -18.47 -11.53 34.85
C GLN A 579 -18.52 -11.57 36.38
N GLU A 580 -19.15 -12.60 36.96
CA GLU A 580 -19.17 -12.80 38.41
C GLU A 580 -17.76 -13.06 38.95
N PHE A 581 -16.97 -13.88 38.25
CA PHE A 581 -15.57 -14.13 38.61
C PHE A 581 -14.73 -12.85 38.62
N PHE A 582 -14.96 -11.88 37.74
CA PHE A 582 -14.25 -10.59 37.78
C PHE A 582 -14.51 -9.80 39.07
N VAL A 583 -15.65 -10.00 39.71
CA VAL A 583 -16.03 -9.29 40.94
C VAL A 583 -15.61 -10.08 42.17
N VAL A 584 -15.92 -11.38 42.20
CA VAL A 584 -15.81 -12.22 43.41
C VAL A 584 -14.47 -12.97 43.48
N GLN A 585 -13.87 -13.30 42.33
CA GLN A 585 -12.62 -14.05 42.20
C GLN A 585 -12.62 -15.42 42.92
N ASP A 586 -13.79 -16.05 43.05
CA ASP A 586 -13.93 -17.39 43.65
C ASP A 586 -13.90 -18.47 42.57
N LEU A 587 -12.81 -19.26 42.55
CA LEU A 587 -12.63 -20.35 41.59
C LEU A 587 -13.50 -21.58 41.93
N ASN A 588 -13.93 -21.75 43.19
CA ASN A 588 -14.78 -22.89 43.54
C ASN A 588 -16.22 -22.70 43.01
N GLU A 589 -16.68 -21.45 42.94
CA GLU A 589 -17.98 -21.12 42.33
C GLU A 589 -17.94 -21.36 40.81
N VAL A 590 -16.83 -21.04 40.15
CA VAL A 590 -16.60 -21.40 38.74
C VAL A 590 -16.72 -22.91 38.53
N ASP A 591 -16.08 -23.71 39.40
CA ASP A 591 -16.17 -25.18 39.31
C ASP A 591 -17.60 -25.69 39.54
N ALA A 592 -18.38 -25.05 40.42
CA ALA A 592 -19.78 -25.39 40.65
C ALA A 592 -20.67 -25.04 39.44
N CYS A 593 -20.50 -23.84 38.87
CA CYS A 593 -21.21 -23.41 37.66
C CYS A 593 -20.91 -24.33 36.46
N LEU A 594 -19.66 -24.76 36.29
CA LEU A 594 -19.29 -25.71 35.22
C LEU A 594 -19.89 -27.10 35.44
N GLN A 595 -19.97 -27.58 36.69
CA GLN A 595 -20.65 -28.85 37.02
C GLN A 595 -22.16 -28.81 36.74
N ASP A 596 -22.80 -27.65 36.91
CA ASP A 596 -24.20 -27.47 36.57
C ASP A 596 -24.42 -27.45 35.03
N LEU A 597 -23.41 -27.05 34.27
CA LEU A 597 -23.40 -27.01 32.80
C LEU A 597 -22.99 -28.35 32.14
N ASP A 598 -22.49 -29.33 32.87
CA ASP A 598 -21.99 -30.63 32.34
C ASP A 598 -23.01 -31.45 31.53
N ALA A 599 -24.30 -31.07 31.56
CA ALA A 599 -25.32 -31.63 30.69
C ALA A 599 -25.20 -31.18 29.21
N HIS A 600 -24.44 -30.13 28.92
CA HIS A 600 -24.27 -29.50 27.60
C HIS A 600 -22.79 -29.39 27.18
N PRO A 601 -22.46 -29.36 25.87
CA PRO A 601 -21.10 -29.16 25.37
C PRO A 601 -20.58 -27.72 25.60
N TRP A 602 -20.22 -27.37 26.84
CA TRP A 602 -19.85 -26.00 27.21
C TRP A 602 -18.39 -25.62 26.88
N ALA A 603 -17.52 -26.61 26.66
CA ALA A 603 -16.07 -26.42 26.56
C ALA A 603 -15.65 -25.52 25.39
N VAL A 604 -16.23 -25.75 24.20
CA VAL A 604 -15.96 -24.96 23.00
C VAL A 604 -16.48 -23.52 23.19
N SER A 605 -17.72 -23.39 23.64
CA SER A 605 -18.42 -22.11 23.83
C SER A 605 -17.77 -21.27 24.92
N LEU A 606 -17.19 -21.89 25.96
CA LEU A 606 -16.40 -21.22 26.98
C LEU A 606 -15.13 -20.61 26.38
N VAL A 607 -14.38 -21.36 25.56
CA VAL A 607 -13.16 -20.86 24.92
C VAL A 607 -13.49 -19.67 24.01
N LYS A 608 -14.55 -19.78 23.19
CA LYS A 608 -15.06 -18.68 22.34
C LYS A 608 -15.42 -17.44 23.18
N ALA A 609 -16.25 -17.62 24.21
CA ALA A 609 -16.72 -16.53 25.06
C ALA A 609 -15.58 -15.82 25.80
N VAL A 610 -14.62 -16.57 26.33
CA VAL A 610 -13.48 -16.00 27.06
C VAL A 610 -12.59 -15.16 26.14
N LEU A 611 -12.34 -15.62 24.91
CA LEU A 611 -11.54 -14.85 23.93
C LEU A 611 -12.23 -13.55 23.51
N ASN A 612 -13.55 -13.58 23.31
CA ASN A 612 -14.34 -12.38 23.04
C ASN A 612 -14.30 -11.39 24.21
N ILE A 613 -14.56 -11.86 25.44
CA ILE A 613 -14.49 -11.05 26.66
C ILE A 613 -13.08 -10.46 26.83
N LEU A 614 -12.04 -11.19 26.47
CA LEU A 614 -10.66 -10.73 26.61
C LEU A 614 -10.36 -9.51 25.71
N CYS A 615 -10.95 -9.45 24.52
CA CYS A 615 -10.87 -8.31 23.61
C CYS A 615 -11.66 -7.09 24.12
N GLU A 616 -12.79 -7.31 24.81
CA GLU A 616 -13.70 -6.25 25.26
C GLU A 616 -13.42 -5.75 26.69
N CYS A 617 -12.79 -6.56 27.54
CA CYS A 617 -12.60 -6.25 28.95
C CYS A 617 -11.54 -5.16 29.21
N LYS A 618 -11.62 -4.53 30.39
CA LYS A 618 -10.66 -3.49 30.81
C LYS A 618 -9.27 -4.11 31.03
N GLN A 619 -8.22 -3.31 30.85
CA GLN A 619 -6.83 -3.76 31.01
C GLN A 619 -6.54 -4.43 32.37
N VAL A 620 -7.23 -4.01 33.44
CA VAL A 620 -7.10 -4.58 34.81
C VAL A 620 -7.74 -5.97 34.92
N GLN A 621 -8.70 -6.31 34.07
CA GLN A 621 -9.43 -7.60 34.10
C GLN A 621 -8.70 -8.71 33.32
N ARG A 622 -7.86 -8.37 32.33
CA ARG A 622 -7.15 -9.35 31.48
C ARG A 622 -6.28 -10.36 32.26
N PRO A 623 -5.55 -9.97 33.33
CA PRO A 623 -4.83 -10.94 34.15
C PRO A 623 -5.76 -11.93 34.89
N LEU A 624 -6.98 -11.51 35.23
CA LEU A 624 -7.98 -12.38 35.87
C LEU A 624 -8.50 -13.43 34.86
N VAL A 625 -8.71 -13.02 33.61
CA VAL A 625 -9.08 -13.96 32.53
C VAL A 625 -8.03 -15.05 32.35
N LEU A 626 -6.75 -14.69 32.36
CA LEU A 626 -5.66 -15.67 32.28
C LEU A 626 -5.60 -16.59 33.49
N ALA A 627 -5.90 -16.08 34.69
CA ALA A 627 -5.98 -16.89 35.90
C ALA A 627 -7.15 -17.89 35.85
N LEU A 628 -8.31 -17.45 35.35
CA LEU A 628 -9.48 -18.30 35.11
C LEU A 628 -9.16 -19.42 34.12
N LEU A 629 -8.59 -19.08 32.96
CA LEU A 629 -8.20 -20.06 31.96
C LEU A 629 -7.19 -21.06 32.50
N ARG A 630 -6.21 -20.62 33.30
CA ARG A 630 -5.23 -21.52 33.92
C ARG A 630 -5.88 -22.56 34.86
N HIS A 631 -6.95 -22.19 35.53
CA HIS A 631 -7.72 -23.09 36.40
C HIS A 631 -8.58 -24.08 35.60
N VAL A 632 -9.20 -23.62 34.49
CA VAL A 632 -10.15 -24.42 33.71
C VAL A 632 -9.50 -25.27 32.61
N LEU A 633 -8.42 -24.82 31.98
CA LEU A 633 -7.69 -25.51 30.89
C LEU A 633 -7.42 -27.00 31.17
N PRO A 634 -7.00 -27.43 32.37
CA PRO A 634 -6.77 -28.85 32.67
C PRO A 634 -8.00 -29.76 32.57
N ASN A 635 -9.21 -29.18 32.67
CA ASN A 635 -10.48 -29.90 32.65
C ASN A 635 -11.18 -29.87 31.28
N VAL A 636 -10.64 -29.12 30.31
CA VAL A 636 -11.20 -29.00 28.96
C VAL A 636 -10.67 -30.13 28.07
N PRO A 637 -11.53 -30.90 27.38
CA PRO A 637 -11.08 -31.90 26.41
C PRO A 637 -10.27 -31.26 25.28
N GLN A 638 -9.17 -31.90 24.87
CA GLN A 638 -8.28 -31.39 23.83
C GLN A 638 -9.01 -31.10 22.50
N THR A 639 -9.98 -31.95 22.13
CA THR A 639 -10.79 -31.78 20.91
C THR A 639 -11.58 -30.49 20.92
N ASP A 640 -12.07 -30.08 22.09
CA ASP A 640 -12.97 -28.97 22.26
C ASP A 640 -12.17 -27.65 22.40
N LEU A 641 -10.99 -27.73 23.04
CA LEU A 641 -10.01 -26.66 23.06
C LEU A 641 -9.53 -26.32 21.64
N ASP A 642 -9.15 -27.34 20.86
CA ASP A 642 -8.71 -27.17 19.47
C ASP A 642 -9.83 -26.57 18.62
N ALA A 643 -11.07 -27.06 18.75
CA ALA A 643 -12.23 -26.55 18.01
C ALA A 643 -12.54 -25.09 18.34
N GLY A 644 -12.59 -24.72 19.63
CA GLY A 644 -12.89 -23.34 20.06
C GLY A 644 -11.81 -22.34 19.64
N LEU A 645 -10.53 -22.74 19.73
CA LEU A 645 -9.40 -21.91 19.30
C LEU A 645 -9.34 -21.77 17.78
N ALA A 646 -9.53 -22.84 17.03
CA ALA A 646 -9.49 -22.79 15.56
C ALA A 646 -10.62 -21.91 15.01
N TRP A 647 -11.83 -22.04 15.55
CA TRP A 647 -12.96 -21.18 15.19
C TRP A 647 -12.65 -19.71 15.42
N TRP A 648 -12.16 -19.35 16.62
CA TRP A 648 -11.90 -17.95 16.96
C TRP A 648 -10.71 -17.37 16.17
N LEU A 649 -9.64 -18.15 15.99
CA LEU A 649 -8.45 -17.71 15.24
C LEU A 649 -8.73 -17.47 13.76
N ASN A 650 -9.69 -18.18 13.16
CA ASN A 650 -10.12 -17.91 11.78
C ASN A 650 -10.81 -16.54 11.64
N GLN A 651 -11.47 -16.06 12.70
CA GLN A 651 -12.15 -14.76 12.73
C GLN A 651 -11.21 -13.60 13.14
N LEU A 652 -9.93 -13.89 13.45
CA LEU A 652 -9.03 -12.93 14.08
C LEU A 652 -8.79 -11.67 13.23
N ASP A 653 -8.71 -11.78 11.91
CA ASP A 653 -8.51 -10.60 11.05
C ASP A 653 -9.71 -9.65 11.08
N ASP A 654 -10.93 -10.20 11.12
CA ASP A 654 -12.16 -9.41 11.18
C ASP A 654 -12.28 -8.74 12.56
N VAL A 655 -11.97 -9.47 13.63
CA VAL A 655 -11.90 -8.89 14.99
C VAL A 655 -10.85 -7.78 15.10
N VAL A 656 -9.73 -7.87 14.35
CA VAL A 656 -8.69 -6.84 14.32
C VAL A 656 -9.16 -5.53 13.67
N ILE A 657 -10.17 -5.57 12.80
CA ILE A 657 -10.77 -4.37 12.21
C ILE A 657 -11.39 -3.50 13.31
N ASP A 658 -12.17 -4.12 14.20
CA ASP A 658 -12.85 -3.44 15.31
C ASP A 658 -11.94 -3.23 16.53
N VAL A 659 -11.04 -4.18 16.79
CA VAL A 659 -10.10 -4.17 17.91
C VAL A 659 -8.67 -4.34 17.39
N PRO A 660 -7.98 -3.25 16.99
CA PRO A 660 -6.65 -3.33 16.37
C PRO A 660 -5.54 -4.01 17.19
N GLN A 661 -5.78 -4.28 18.48
CA GLN A 661 -4.85 -4.98 19.38
C GLN A 661 -5.30 -6.41 19.72
N ALA A 662 -6.34 -6.95 19.07
CA ALA A 662 -6.91 -8.27 19.38
C ALA A 662 -5.85 -9.38 19.37
N ALA A 663 -4.97 -9.38 18.36
CA ALA A 663 -3.85 -10.34 18.28
C ALA A 663 -2.94 -10.29 19.53
N VAL A 664 -2.59 -9.08 20.00
CA VAL A 664 -1.76 -8.89 21.19
C VAL A 664 -2.50 -9.28 22.47
N TYR A 665 -3.80 -9.02 22.53
CA TYR A 665 -4.63 -9.37 23.68
C TYR A 665 -4.76 -10.88 23.83
N VAL A 666 -4.94 -11.63 22.74
CA VAL A 666 -5.10 -13.08 22.76
C VAL A 666 -3.78 -13.85 22.86
N SER A 667 -2.66 -13.26 22.43
CA SER A 667 -1.32 -13.88 22.54
C SER A 667 -0.99 -14.54 23.90
N PRO A 668 -1.32 -13.97 25.07
CA PRO A 668 -1.05 -14.59 26.36
C PRO A 668 -1.83 -15.87 26.62
N VAL A 669 -3.02 -16.03 26.04
CA VAL A 669 -3.83 -17.25 26.13
C VAL A 669 -3.17 -18.38 25.33
N LEU A 670 -2.74 -18.07 24.10
CA LEU A 670 -2.02 -19.02 23.25
C LEU A 670 -0.66 -19.39 23.86
N ALA A 671 0.04 -18.42 24.45
CA ALA A 671 1.27 -18.67 25.20
C ALA A 671 1.03 -19.60 26.40
N LEU A 672 -0.08 -19.42 27.15
CA LEU A 672 -0.45 -20.28 28.27
C LEU A 672 -0.69 -21.71 27.80
N ALA A 673 -1.46 -21.88 26.73
CA ALA A 673 -1.77 -23.21 26.18
C ALA A 673 -0.51 -23.92 25.62
N LEU A 674 0.43 -23.19 25.01
CA LEU A 674 1.74 -23.72 24.63
C LEU A 674 2.59 -24.10 25.85
N HIS A 675 2.62 -23.25 26.89
CA HIS A 675 3.39 -23.48 28.12
C HIS A 675 2.93 -24.72 28.90
N GLU A 676 1.60 -24.89 29.03
CA GLU A 676 0.98 -26.04 29.69
C GLU A 676 0.95 -27.29 28.77
N ARG A 677 1.50 -27.20 27.55
CA ARG A 677 1.53 -28.26 26.53
C ARG A 677 0.15 -28.75 26.07
N ALA A 678 -0.87 -27.90 26.27
CA ALA A 678 -2.21 -28.10 25.74
C ALA A 678 -2.26 -27.79 24.23
N LEU A 679 -1.30 -27.05 23.68
CA LEU A 679 -1.18 -26.85 22.22
C LEU A 679 0.22 -27.15 21.74
N THR A 680 0.34 -27.49 20.46
CA THR A 680 1.62 -27.58 19.77
C THR A 680 1.75 -26.47 18.74
N TRP A 681 2.98 -26.03 18.50
CA TRP A 681 3.22 -25.01 17.50
C TRP A 681 2.80 -25.41 16.07
N PRO A 682 3.03 -26.65 15.58
CA PRO A 682 2.59 -27.04 14.24
C PRO A 682 1.06 -26.96 14.07
N TRP A 683 0.31 -27.30 15.12
CA TRP A 683 -1.14 -27.13 15.12
C TRP A 683 -1.52 -25.66 15.01
N LEU A 684 -0.92 -24.80 15.85
CA LEU A 684 -1.22 -23.37 15.85
C LEU A 684 -0.85 -22.72 14.51
N ALA A 685 0.26 -23.10 13.90
CA ALA A 685 0.69 -22.63 12.58
C ALA A 685 -0.31 -22.99 11.47
N SER A 686 -0.94 -24.17 11.56
CA SER A 686 -2.02 -24.59 10.67
C SER A 686 -3.31 -23.83 10.95
N ALA A 687 -3.67 -23.63 12.21
CA ALA A 687 -4.89 -22.92 12.62
C ALA A 687 -4.90 -21.44 12.19
N VAL A 688 -3.73 -20.81 12.05
CA VAL A 688 -3.60 -19.42 11.58
C VAL A 688 -3.17 -19.32 10.11
N GLU A 689 -3.30 -20.39 9.32
CA GLU A 689 -2.84 -20.41 7.91
C GLU A 689 -3.53 -19.34 7.05
N ASN A 690 -4.82 -19.10 7.28
CA ASN A 690 -5.65 -18.16 6.51
C ASN A 690 -5.60 -16.71 7.02
N VAL A 691 -5.01 -16.48 8.20
CA VAL A 691 -4.90 -15.14 8.80
C VAL A 691 -3.92 -14.25 8.00
N GLN A 692 -4.08 -12.93 7.99
CA GLN A 692 -3.18 -12.01 7.30
C GLN A 692 -1.79 -12.03 7.95
N GLU A 693 -0.76 -11.98 7.11
CA GLU A 693 0.65 -12.05 7.55
C GLU A 693 0.98 -10.98 8.61
N SER A 694 0.41 -9.78 8.49
CA SER A 694 0.64 -8.70 9.47
C SER A 694 0.07 -9.02 10.86
N THR A 695 -1.06 -9.70 10.91
CA THR A 695 -1.74 -10.15 12.14
C THR A 695 -1.00 -11.35 12.74
N LYS A 696 -0.56 -12.31 11.92
CA LYS A 696 0.29 -13.44 12.36
C LYS A 696 1.57 -12.96 13.04
N VAL A 697 2.23 -11.95 12.47
CA VAL A 697 3.45 -11.39 13.06
C VAL A 697 3.19 -10.79 14.44
N GLN A 698 2.10 -10.03 14.61
CA GLN A 698 1.71 -9.47 15.92
C GLN A 698 1.39 -10.57 16.94
N LEU A 699 0.68 -11.62 16.50
CA LEU A 699 0.31 -12.77 17.32
C LEU A 699 1.55 -13.52 17.82
N VAL A 700 2.48 -13.83 16.91
CA VAL A 700 3.76 -14.52 17.20
C VAL A 700 4.62 -13.67 18.14
N GLU A 701 4.74 -12.36 17.89
CA GLU A 701 5.50 -11.43 18.72
C GLU A 701 4.92 -11.37 20.15
N GLY A 702 3.61 -11.25 20.29
CA GLY A 702 2.93 -11.26 21.58
C GLY A 702 3.09 -12.58 22.34
N ILE A 703 3.04 -13.73 21.64
CA ILE A 703 3.26 -15.05 22.25
C ILE A 703 4.68 -15.15 22.80
N CYS A 704 5.68 -14.76 21.99
CA CYS A 704 7.08 -14.80 22.40
C CYS A 704 7.36 -13.87 23.58
N ASN A 705 6.81 -12.64 23.55
CA ASN A 705 6.94 -11.69 24.66
C ASN A 705 6.34 -12.23 25.96
N THR A 706 5.20 -12.93 25.87
CA THR A 706 4.54 -13.53 27.04
C THR A 706 5.33 -14.71 27.59
N LEU A 707 5.76 -15.65 26.74
CA LEU A 707 6.59 -16.79 27.15
C LEU A 707 7.94 -16.35 27.76
N ASP A 708 8.56 -15.31 27.20
CA ASP A 708 9.78 -14.72 27.74
C ASP A 708 9.55 -14.07 29.11
N SER A 709 8.38 -13.47 29.35
CA SER A 709 8.01 -12.94 30.67
C SER A 709 7.89 -14.03 31.75
N TRP A 710 7.55 -15.26 31.35
CA TRP A 710 7.50 -16.45 32.21
C TRP A 710 8.84 -17.21 32.26
N ASN A 711 9.85 -16.72 31.55
CA ASN A 711 11.17 -17.34 31.43
C ASN A 711 11.15 -18.75 30.80
N ASP A 712 10.15 -19.04 29.95
CA ASP A 712 10.01 -20.30 29.21
C ASP A 712 10.73 -20.24 27.86
N ARG A 713 12.06 -20.34 27.93
CA ARG A 713 12.95 -20.17 26.77
C ARG A 713 12.88 -21.31 25.76
N ASP A 714 12.42 -22.49 26.17
CA ASP A 714 12.40 -23.66 25.30
C ASP A 714 11.22 -23.56 24.33
N HIS A 715 10.03 -23.18 24.80
CA HIS A 715 8.89 -22.91 23.93
C HIS A 715 9.10 -21.64 23.09
N THR A 716 9.67 -20.55 23.63
CA THR A 716 10.02 -19.37 22.80
C THR A 716 10.92 -19.77 21.62
N ARG A 717 11.93 -20.62 21.83
CA ARG A 717 12.81 -21.10 20.75
C ARG A 717 12.07 -21.98 19.75
N GLN A 718 11.20 -22.85 20.23
CA GLN A 718 10.40 -23.73 19.36
C GLN A 718 9.47 -22.93 18.45
N VAL A 719 8.73 -21.97 19.03
CA VAL A 719 7.86 -21.04 18.29
C VAL A 719 8.66 -20.30 17.20
N ILE A 720 9.83 -19.77 17.53
CA ILE A 720 10.69 -19.05 16.57
C ILE A 720 11.22 -19.97 15.46
N GLN A 721 11.55 -21.22 15.79
CA GLN A 721 12.14 -22.17 14.85
C GLN A 721 11.11 -22.73 13.86
N GLU A 722 9.91 -23.01 14.34
CA GLU A 722 8.87 -23.71 13.58
C GLU A 722 7.87 -22.76 12.89
N SER A 723 7.75 -21.51 13.34
CA SER A 723 6.82 -20.52 12.74
C SER A 723 7.18 -20.13 11.32
N GLY A 724 8.44 -20.29 10.89
CA GLY A 724 8.93 -19.72 9.63
C GLY A 724 8.93 -18.18 9.60
N VAL A 725 8.14 -17.53 10.48
CA VAL A 725 8.29 -16.15 10.92
C VAL A 725 9.63 -16.05 11.59
N SER A 726 10.64 -15.77 10.77
CA SER A 726 11.91 -15.40 11.34
C SER A 726 11.67 -14.08 12.09
N LEU A 727 11.62 -14.12 13.42
CA LEU A 727 11.93 -12.96 14.26
C LEU A 727 13.32 -12.38 13.89
N CYS A 728 14.08 -13.10 13.07
CA CYS A 728 15.23 -12.64 12.34
C CYS A 728 15.11 -12.96 10.84
N GLY A 729 14.55 -12.05 10.02
CA GLY A 729 15.09 -11.92 8.66
C GLY A 729 16.61 -11.73 8.79
N PRO A 730 17.45 -12.03 7.78
CA PRO A 730 18.89 -11.81 7.92
C PRO A 730 19.10 -10.38 8.47
N PRO A 731 19.90 -10.19 9.54
CA PRO A 731 19.96 -8.95 10.29
C PRO A 731 20.73 -7.91 9.49
N SER A 732 20.13 -7.41 8.42
CA SER A 732 20.41 -6.10 7.88
C SER A 732 19.43 -5.16 8.54
N ALA A 733 19.92 -4.29 9.42
CA ALA A 733 19.14 -3.26 10.08
C ALA A 733 18.12 -2.62 9.13
N ARG A 734 16.84 -2.88 9.40
CA ARG A 734 15.72 -2.40 8.60
C ARG A 734 15.29 -1.06 9.16
N ASN A 735 15.92 0.02 8.72
CA ASN A 735 15.59 1.41 9.09
C ASN A 735 14.07 1.65 9.15
N MET A 736 13.46 1.58 10.33
CA MET A 736 11.99 1.74 10.53
C MET A 736 11.53 3.21 10.42
N SER A 737 12.47 4.15 10.34
CA SER A 737 12.21 5.58 10.35
C SER A 737 13.04 6.36 9.33
N VAL A 738 12.49 7.49 8.88
CA VAL A 738 13.14 8.39 7.93
C VAL A 738 13.38 9.75 8.59
N PHE A 739 14.59 10.28 8.49
CA PHE A 739 14.95 11.59 9.03
C PHE A 739 14.78 12.67 7.96
N VAL A 740 14.11 13.75 8.31
CA VAL A 740 13.91 14.91 7.45
C VAL A 740 14.50 16.13 8.16
N ASN A 741 15.62 16.65 7.62
CA ASN A 741 16.35 17.76 8.22
C ASN A 741 16.01 19.05 7.46
N VAL A 742 15.45 20.05 8.16
CA VAL A 742 14.87 21.24 7.52
C VAL A 742 15.55 22.53 8.01
N GLY A 743 16.01 23.31 7.03
CA GLY A 743 16.67 24.60 7.24
C GLY A 743 18.08 24.48 7.83
N GLN A 744 18.76 25.62 7.95
CA GLN A 744 20.16 25.67 8.39
C GLN A 744 20.42 24.92 9.70
N CYS A 745 19.62 25.18 10.75
CA CYS A 745 19.83 24.57 12.06
C CYS A 745 19.59 23.05 12.03
N GLY A 746 18.45 22.61 11.48
CA GLY A 746 18.12 21.18 11.36
C GLY A 746 19.17 20.41 10.56
N ASN A 747 19.66 20.99 9.47
CA ASN A 747 20.74 20.40 8.67
C ASN A 747 22.08 20.36 9.40
N GLN A 748 22.44 21.37 10.19
CA GLN A 748 23.70 21.36 10.96
C GLN A 748 23.69 20.31 12.07
N VAL A 749 22.60 20.23 12.84
CA VAL A 749 22.42 19.22 13.90
C VAL A 749 22.33 17.83 13.29
N GLY A 750 21.51 17.65 12.24
CA GLY A 750 21.40 16.40 11.51
C GLY A 750 22.74 15.97 10.89
N GLY A 751 23.54 16.91 10.37
CA GLY A 751 24.89 16.65 9.89
C GLY A 751 25.84 16.16 11.00
N ALA A 752 25.75 16.72 12.20
CA ALA A 752 26.49 16.25 13.37
C ALA A 752 26.02 14.86 13.83
N LEU A 753 24.71 14.60 13.79
CA LEU A 753 24.10 13.30 14.09
C LEU A 753 24.59 12.22 13.12
N ILE A 754 24.55 12.50 11.81
CA ILE A 754 25.10 11.61 10.77
C ILE A 754 26.60 11.36 10.97
N ALA A 755 27.35 12.34 11.50
CA ALA A 755 28.78 12.17 11.77
C ALA A 755 29.05 11.15 12.89
N LEU A 756 28.17 11.07 13.90
CA LEU A 756 28.24 10.10 14.99
C LEU A 756 27.91 8.68 14.51
N ALA A 757 27.03 8.54 13.52
CA ALA A 757 26.63 7.24 12.96
C ALA A 757 27.75 6.51 12.16
N LYS A 758 28.94 7.10 11.96
CA LYS A 758 30.02 6.51 11.14
C LYS A 758 30.92 5.53 11.90
N GLU A 759 30.87 4.26 11.47
CA GLU A 759 31.69 3.15 11.98
C GLU A 759 33.22 3.39 12.00
N PRO A 760 33.96 2.75 12.93
CA PRO A 760 35.42 2.69 12.91
C PRO A 760 35.95 1.92 11.68
N LYS A 761 37.16 2.29 11.22
CA LYS A 761 37.81 1.71 10.03
C LYS A 761 38.26 0.26 10.30
N GLY A 762 37.34 -0.71 10.21
CA GLY A 762 37.63 -2.15 10.21
C GLY A 762 37.54 -2.76 8.81
N LYS A 763 38.40 -3.73 8.50
CA LYS A 763 38.42 -4.47 7.22
C LYS A 763 37.35 -5.58 7.21
N GLU A 764 36.06 -5.24 7.10
CA GLU A 764 35.00 -6.24 6.86
C GLU A 764 34.10 -5.89 5.65
N ARG A 765 33.41 -6.93 5.17
CA ARG A 765 32.86 -7.14 3.82
C ARG A 765 31.79 -6.11 3.37
N LYS A 766 31.61 -6.01 2.04
CA LYS A 766 30.94 -4.92 1.30
C LYS A 766 29.42 -5.06 1.07
N SER A 767 28.67 -5.89 1.80
CA SER A 767 27.21 -6.03 1.59
C SER A 767 26.43 -5.83 2.89
N ASN A 768 25.48 -4.90 2.87
CA ASN A 768 24.53 -4.50 3.93
C ASN A 768 25.10 -3.68 5.11
N LYS A 769 25.33 -2.39 4.85
CA LYS A 769 25.58 -1.39 5.91
C LYS A 769 24.31 -0.61 6.23
N SER A 770 23.86 -0.69 7.47
CA SER A 770 22.81 0.18 8.04
C SER A 770 23.26 1.63 8.00
N HIS A 771 22.57 2.48 7.24
CA HIS A 771 22.82 3.91 7.25
C HIS A 771 21.53 4.63 7.58
N MET A 772 21.57 5.53 8.57
CA MET A 772 20.49 6.49 8.86
C MET A 772 20.02 7.17 7.57
N ARG A 773 18.75 6.99 7.17
CA ARG A 773 18.17 7.58 5.95
C ARG A 773 17.78 9.03 6.22
N CYS A 774 18.47 9.98 5.57
CA CYS A 774 18.24 11.40 5.77
C CYS A 774 17.88 12.11 4.47
N ILE A 775 16.82 12.92 4.53
CA ILE A 775 16.46 13.90 3.51
C ILE A 775 16.87 15.28 4.02
N LEU A 776 17.73 15.98 3.27
CA LEU A 776 18.19 17.32 3.63
C LEU A 776 17.41 18.35 2.84
N VAL A 777 16.79 19.31 3.53
CA VAL A 777 15.94 20.33 2.93
C VAL A 777 16.43 21.69 3.38
N ASP A 778 16.79 22.56 2.43
CA ASP A 778 17.12 23.95 2.74
C ASP A 778 16.81 24.87 1.57
N THR A 779 16.29 26.05 1.83
CA THR A 779 16.05 27.03 0.77
C THR A 779 17.34 27.75 0.34
N GLU A 780 18.43 27.52 1.07
CA GLU A 780 19.76 28.03 0.74
C GLU A 780 20.81 26.90 0.68
N PRO A 781 21.73 26.92 -0.30
CA PRO A 781 22.61 25.77 -0.53
C PRO A 781 23.86 25.70 0.38
N LYS A 782 24.12 26.72 1.20
CA LYS A 782 25.41 26.90 1.89
C LYS A 782 25.69 25.77 2.89
N VAL A 783 24.69 25.38 3.66
CA VAL A 783 24.81 24.43 4.76
C VAL A 783 24.81 23.00 4.23
N VAL A 784 23.85 22.68 3.36
CA VAL A 784 23.67 21.31 2.85
C VAL A 784 24.88 20.81 2.08
N ARG A 785 25.52 21.68 1.29
CA ARG A 785 26.77 21.34 0.55
C ARG A 785 27.96 21.04 1.47
N SER A 786 27.93 21.49 2.73
CA SER A 786 29.03 21.27 3.68
C SER A 786 28.96 19.91 4.39
N ILE A 787 27.80 19.24 4.36
CA ILE A 787 27.56 17.97 5.05
C ILE A 787 28.17 16.82 4.22
N ARG A 788 29.10 16.07 4.80
CA ARG A 788 29.87 15.02 4.12
C ARG A 788 29.42 13.63 4.59
N ALA A 789 28.45 13.00 3.93
CA ALA A 789 28.08 11.59 4.19
C ALA A 789 27.13 11.04 3.10
N PRO A 790 27.59 10.77 1.87
CA PRO A 790 26.70 10.44 0.75
C PRO A 790 25.91 9.13 0.94
N SER A 791 26.35 8.23 1.84
CA SER A 791 25.65 6.96 2.09
C SER A 791 24.48 7.07 3.07
N SER A 792 24.37 8.16 3.85
CA SER A 792 23.27 8.43 4.76
C SER A 792 22.30 9.49 4.23
N ILE A 793 22.64 10.14 3.11
CA ILE A 793 21.84 11.19 2.51
C ILE A 793 21.09 10.60 1.32
N SER A 794 19.79 10.37 1.49
CA SER A 794 18.91 9.80 0.49
C SER A 794 18.50 10.82 -0.58
N ALA A 795 18.22 12.06 -0.16
CA ALA A 795 17.84 13.14 -1.06
C ALA A 795 18.28 14.51 -0.50
N VAL A 796 18.49 15.46 -1.41
CA VAL A 796 18.79 16.85 -1.09
C VAL A 796 17.88 17.76 -1.90
N HIS A 797 17.08 18.56 -1.21
CA HIS A 797 16.14 19.52 -1.81
C HIS A 797 16.56 20.94 -1.48
N MET A 798 16.78 21.74 -2.52
CA MET A 798 17.22 23.12 -2.36
C MET A 798 16.52 24.11 -3.28
N GLU A 799 16.37 25.33 -2.80
CA GLU A 799 15.99 26.50 -3.62
C GLU A 799 17.15 27.52 -3.74
N GLN A 800 16.92 28.57 -4.53
CA GLN A 800 17.90 29.66 -4.74
C GLN A 800 17.61 30.91 -3.89
N SER A 801 16.57 30.90 -3.05
CA SER A 801 16.14 32.08 -2.30
C SER A 801 15.74 31.74 -0.86
N GLY A 802 16.38 32.39 0.12
CA GLY A 802 16.05 32.22 1.53
C GLY A 802 14.66 32.76 1.91
N ARG A 803 14.14 32.30 3.06
CA ARG A 803 12.81 32.69 3.59
C ARG A 803 12.84 33.93 4.50
N GLY A 804 13.95 34.67 4.52
CA GLY A 804 14.05 35.98 5.20
C GLY A 804 13.72 35.97 6.71
N ASN A 805 13.95 34.85 7.40
CA ASN A 805 13.58 34.67 8.81
C ASN A 805 12.10 34.94 9.11
N ASN A 806 11.20 34.64 8.17
CA ASN A 806 9.77 34.84 8.30
C ASN A 806 9.03 33.50 8.12
N TRP A 807 8.32 33.07 9.18
CA TRP A 807 7.55 31.83 9.19
C TRP A 807 6.48 31.82 8.09
N ALA A 808 5.72 32.90 7.92
CA ALA A 808 4.66 32.99 6.93
C ALA A 808 5.19 32.86 5.50
N MET A 809 6.38 33.41 5.21
CA MET A 809 7.03 33.22 3.90
C MET A 809 7.49 31.78 3.67
N GLY A 810 7.95 31.10 4.72
CA GLY A 810 8.33 29.68 4.68
C GLY A 810 7.13 28.74 4.55
N TYR A 811 5.98 29.13 5.11
CA TYR A 811 4.74 28.35 5.09
C TYR A 811 3.90 28.59 3.82
N ALA A 812 3.95 29.80 3.25
CA ALA A 812 3.07 30.27 2.16
C ALA A 812 2.85 29.25 1.04
N ARG A 813 1.56 28.91 0.83
CA ARG A 813 1.09 27.91 -0.16
C ARG A 813 1.58 28.17 -1.59
N SER A 814 1.76 29.43 -2.00
CA SER A 814 2.22 29.72 -3.37
C SER A 814 3.72 29.50 -3.62
N LYS A 815 4.56 29.53 -2.58
CA LYS A 815 6.02 29.44 -2.73
C LYS A 815 6.64 28.16 -2.17
N SER A 816 5.95 27.45 -1.29
CA SER A 816 6.48 26.26 -0.63
C SER A 816 5.89 24.95 -1.14
N VAL A 817 4.83 24.99 -1.97
CA VAL A 817 4.16 23.80 -2.51
C VAL A 817 5.11 22.95 -3.34
N VAL A 818 5.82 23.51 -4.33
CA VAL A 818 6.69 22.72 -5.22
C VAL A 818 7.85 22.05 -4.45
N LEU A 819 8.51 22.78 -3.55
CA LEU A 819 9.58 22.20 -2.73
C LEU A 819 9.02 21.16 -1.75
N GLY A 820 7.87 21.44 -1.13
CA GLY A 820 7.17 20.51 -0.26
C GLY A 820 6.80 19.20 -0.96
N GLU A 821 6.25 19.28 -2.19
CA GLU A 821 5.89 18.13 -3.02
C GLU A 821 7.13 17.28 -3.36
N HIS A 822 8.25 17.89 -3.76
CA HIS A 822 9.49 17.16 -4.03
C HIS A 822 10.04 16.45 -2.79
N VAL A 823 9.93 17.09 -1.62
CA VAL A 823 10.32 16.50 -0.33
C VAL A 823 9.40 15.33 0.02
N MET A 824 8.08 15.49 -0.10
CA MET A 824 7.09 14.44 0.16
C MET A 824 7.25 13.26 -0.78
N GLU A 825 7.56 13.50 -2.06
CA GLU A 825 7.85 12.46 -3.04
C GLU A 825 9.15 11.71 -2.73
N SER A 826 10.17 12.40 -2.22
CA SER A 826 11.40 11.72 -1.78
C SER A 826 11.20 10.97 -0.47
N LEU A 827 10.38 11.49 0.43
CA LEU A 827 9.96 10.79 1.65
C LEU A 827 9.17 9.52 1.30
N ARG A 828 8.22 9.61 0.36
CA ARG A 828 7.48 8.47 -0.17
C ARG A 828 8.41 7.39 -0.71
N ARG A 829 9.39 7.76 -1.55
CA ARG A 829 10.39 6.81 -2.07
C ARG A 829 11.22 6.14 -0.98
N GLU A 830 11.57 6.84 0.09
CA GLU A 830 12.27 6.23 1.24
C GLU A 830 11.36 5.33 2.07
N ILE A 831 10.07 5.68 2.20
CA ILE A 831 9.05 4.85 2.86
C ILE A 831 8.83 3.56 2.06
N GLU A 832 8.65 3.65 0.75
CA GLU A 832 8.50 2.48 -0.14
C GLU A 832 9.75 1.58 -0.15
N ALA A 833 10.93 2.15 0.13
CA ALA A 833 12.18 1.41 0.29
C ALA A 833 12.41 0.86 1.72
N THR A 834 11.42 0.98 2.61
CA THR A 834 11.47 0.55 4.01
C THR A 834 10.49 -0.60 4.23
N ASP A 835 10.97 -1.70 4.81
CA ASP A 835 10.16 -2.92 5.01
C ASP A 835 9.01 -2.73 6.02
N CYS A 836 9.19 -1.85 7.01
CA CYS A 836 8.14 -1.49 7.96
C CYS A 836 8.32 -0.04 8.44
N TYR A 837 7.61 0.89 7.81
CA TYR A 837 7.67 2.30 8.16
C TYR A 837 6.85 2.59 9.42
N ARG A 838 7.51 3.07 10.49
CA ARG A 838 6.86 3.44 11.76
C ARG A 838 6.64 4.94 11.89
N GLY A 839 7.46 5.76 11.25
CA GLY A 839 7.36 7.20 11.40
C GLY A 839 8.55 8.00 10.88
N ALA A 840 8.42 9.32 10.95
CA ALA A 840 9.45 10.27 10.54
C ALA A 840 10.02 11.02 11.75
N VAL A 841 11.33 11.29 11.68
CA VAL A 841 11.99 12.25 12.59
C VAL A 841 12.23 13.55 11.85
N LEU A 842 11.57 14.63 12.26
CA LEU A 842 11.72 15.95 11.64
C LEU A 842 12.68 16.82 12.47
N LEU A 843 13.84 17.19 11.93
CA LEU A 843 14.81 18.04 12.62
C LEU A 843 14.74 19.48 12.10
N HIS A 844 14.41 20.44 12.97
CA HIS A 844 14.22 21.84 12.57
C HIS A 844 14.42 22.84 13.73
N SER A 845 14.16 24.13 13.47
CA SER A 845 14.26 25.22 14.46
C SER A 845 12.92 25.91 14.66
N LEU A 846 12.63 26.38 15.88
CA LEU A 846 11.42 27.15 16.17
C LEU A 846 11.36 28.51 15.47
N ALA A 847 12.51 29.16 15.24
CA ALA A 847 12.54 30.58 14.88
C ALA A 847 13.13 30.90 13.50
N GLY A 848 13.77 29.96 12.80
CA GLY A 848 14.37 30.21 11.48
C GLY A 848 13.32 30.19 10.36
N GLY A 849 13.39 31.05 9.34
CA GLY A 849 12.31 31.16 8.33
C GLY A 849 11.98 29.84 7.61
N THR A 850 12.98 29.05 7.24
CA THR A 850 12.81 27.74 6.59
C THR A 850 12.50 26.65 7.60
N GLY A 851 13.28 26.53 8.68
CA GLY A 851 13.07 25.49 9.69
C GLY A 851 11.73 25.62 10.41
N SER A 852 11.23 26.84 10.61
CA SER A 852 9.95 27.12 11.26
C SER A 852 8.79 26.97 10.27
N GLY A 853 8.73 27.82 9.23
CA GLY A 853 7.62 27.87 8.26
C GLY A 853 7.51 26.63 7.37
N LEU A 854 8.57 26.30 6.63
CA LEU A 854 8.56 25.10 5.77
C LEU A 854 8.51 23.82 6.62
N GLY A 855 9.17 23.81 7.78
CA GLY A 855 9.06 22.71 8.74
C GLY A 855 7.62 22.48 9.20
N SER A 856 6.88 23.53 9.54
CA SER A 856 5.46 23.45 9.92
C SER A 856 4.60 22.92 8.77
N ARG A 857 4.87 23.35 7.53
CA ARG A 857 4.14 22.86 6.35
C ARG A 857 4.43 21.38 6.05
N LEU A 858 5.68 20.96 6.20
CA LEU A 858 6.04 19.55 6.04
C LEU A 858 5.41 18.70 7.14
N LEU A 859 5.32 19.21 8.36
CA LEU A 859 4.67 18.52 9.47
C LEU A 859 3.18 18.25 9.19
N GLU A 860 2.44 19.26 8.72
CA GLU A 860 1.04 19.14 8.26
C GLU A 860 0.95 18.12 7.11
N ASN A 861 1.73 18.30 6.04
CA ASN A 861 1.70 17.41 4.88
C ASN A 861 2.01 15.95 5.23
N ILE A 862 2.97 15.69 6.14
CA ILE A 862 3.30 14.33 6.59
C ILE A 862 2.12 13.73 7.37
N ARG A 863 1.51 14.49 8.28
CA ARG A 863 0.35 14.00 9.04
C ARG A 863 -0.85 13.72 8.14
N ASP A 864 -1.14 14.60 7.18
CA ASP A 864 -2.26 14.43 6.25
C ASP A 864 -2.06 13.23 5.32
N THR A 865 -0.83 13.00 4.87
CA THR A 865 -0.52 11.88 3.94
C THR A 865 -0.38 10.55 4.67
N TYR A 866 0.18 10.56 5.89
CA TYR A 866 0.49 9.36 6.67
C TYR A 866 -0.07 9.47 8.10
N PRO A 867 -1.41 9.44 8.28
CA PRO A 867 -2.05 9.75 9.56
C PRO A 867 -1.68 8.79 10.69
N LYS A 868 -1.41 7.51 10.36
CA LYS A 868 -1.03 6.44 11.30
C LYS A 868 0.46 6.44 11.65
N ALA A 869 1.30 7.21 10.96
CA ALA A 869 2.74 7.22 11.19
C ALA A 869 3.11 8.16 12.34
N TYR A 870 4.06 7.75 13.17
CA TYR A 870 4.56 8.60 14.24
C TYR A 870 5.41 9.75 13.70
N ILE A 871 5.29 10.94 14.29
CA ILE A 871 6.12 12.09 13.99
C ILE A 871 6.82 12.57 15.25
N VAL A 872 8.12 12.31 15.32
CA VAL A 872 9.00 12.83 16.38
C VAL A 872 9.74 14.05 15.86
N SER A 873 9.48 15.22 16.44
CA SER A 873 10.12 16.46 16.02
C SER A 873 11.30 16.82 16.92
N GLY A 874 12.50 16.87 16.38
CA GLY A 874 13.67 17.46 17.04
C GLY A 874 13.75 18.95 16.76
N CYS A 875 13.50 19.77 17.78
CA CYS A 875 13.37 21.21 17.61
C CYS A 875 14.31 22.02 18.49
N ILE A 876 14.97 23.02 17.89
CA ILE A 876 15.87 23.95 18.59
C ILE A 876 15.17 25.30 18.83
N ALA A 877 15.06 25.70 20.09
CA ALA A 877 14.52 27.00 20.49
C ALA A 877 15.58 28.12 20.32
N PRO A 878 15.17 29.35 19.96
CA PRO A 878 16.09 30.48 19.84
C PRO A 878 16.65 30.89 21.20
N SER A 879 17.79 31.57 21.20
CA SER A 879 18.30 32.22 22.42
C SER A 879 17.31 33.29 22.89
N LEU A 880 17.02 33.28 24.19
CA LEU A 880 16.21 34.29 24.85
C LEU A 880 17.06 35.49 25.28
N CYS A 881 18.38 35.33 25.42
CA CYS A 881 19.29 36.37 25.88
C CYS A 881 19.89 37.22 24.72
N GLY A 882 19.97 36.67 23.51
CA GLY A 882 20.43 37.38 22.31
C GLY A 882 19.73 36.84 21.06
N GLY A 883 18.61 37.47 20.67
CA GLY A 883 17.85 37.03 19.51
C GLY A 883 18.50 37.43 18.19
N ASP A 884 18.55 36.51 17.22
CA ASP A 884 19.14 36.75 15.90
C ASP A 884 18.22 37.56 14.97
N THR A 885 16.92 37.57 15.26
CA THR A 885 15.91 38.27 14.45
C THR A 885 14.76 38.79 15.32
N PRO A 886 14.24 40.02 15.05
CA PRO A 886 13.05 40.53 15.72
C PRO A 886 11.80 39.65 15.54
N LEU A 887 11.76 38.84 14.47
CA LEU A 887 10.61 37.98 14.12
C LEU A 887 10.60 36.65 14.88
N GLN A 888 11.64 36.34 15.67
CA GLN A 888 11.83 35.00 16.24
C GLN A 888 10.69 34.55 17.15
N ASN A 889 10.09 35.46 17.92
CA ASN A 889 9.05 35.10 18.87
C ASN A 889 7.76 34.72 18.13
N TYR A 890 7.41 35.44 17.05
CA TYR A 890 6.27 35.06 16.21
C TYR A 890 6.52 33.77 15.44
N ASN A 891 7.72 33.57 14.88
CA ASN A 891 8.06 32.32 14.21
C ASN A 891 7.94 31.12 15.18
N ALA A 892 8.44 31.29 16.41
CA ALA A 892 8.34 30.28 17.45
C ALA A 892 6.88 30.03 17.86
N LEU A 893 6.07 31.08 18.03
CA LEU A 893 4.64 31.00 18.34
C LEU A 893 3.90 30.12 17.31
N PHE A 894 4.01 30.44 16.02
CA PHE A 894 3.34 29.67 14.97
C PHE A 894 3.88 28.23 14.87
N THR A 895 5.18 28.02 15.11
CA THR A 895 5.75 26.68 15.06
C THR A 895 5.31 25.83 16.24
N LEU A 896 5.27 26.38 17.45
CA LEU A 896 4.80 25.68 18.66
C LEU A 896 3.35 25.23 18.51
N ARG A 897 2.50 26.10 17.93
CA ARG A 897 1.13 25.74 17.55
C ARG A 897 1.09 24.50 16.66
N HIS A 898 1.87 24.46 15.57
CA HIS A 898 1.85 23.34 14.63
C HIS A 898 2.43 22.06 15.25
N LEU A 899 3.48 22.18 16.07
CA LEU A 899 4.02 21.05 16.83
C LEU A 899 2.97 20.46 17.77
N GLN A 900 2.16 21.31 18.40
CA GLN A 900 1.09 20.88 19.28
C GLN A 900 -0.04 20.15 18.54
N GLU A 901 -0.29 20.47 17.29
CA GLU A 901 -1.37 19.87 16.49
C GLU A 901 -0.93 18.57 15.81
N TYR A 902 0.28 18.53 15.24
CA TYR A 902 0.65 17.49 14.28
C TYR A 902 1.76 16.53 14.74
N ALA A 903 2.58 16.86 15.74
CA ALA A 903 3.65 15.97 16.22
C ALA A 903 3.17 15.05 17.36
N ASP A 904 3.76 13.86 17.50
CA ASP A 904 3.45 12.93 18.62
C ASP A 904 4.43 13.09 19.79
N ALA A 905 5.66 13.52 19.50
CA ALA A 905 6.65 13.89 20.50
C ALA A 905 7.57 15.00 19.99
N VAL A 906 7.98 15.90 20.88
CA VAL A 906 8.85 17.05 20.54
C VAL A 906 10.10 17.02 21.42
N LEU A 907 11.25 16.66 20.83
CA LEU A 907 12.55 16.76 21.48
C LEU A 907 13.00 18.23 21.45
N LEU A 908 12.73 18.99 22.51
CA LEU A 908 13.01 20.42 22.54
C LEU A 908 14.38 20.69 23.19
N LYS A 909 15.23 21.47 22.51
CA LYS A 909 16.49 21.97 23.07
C LYS A 909 16.53 23.50 23.07
N ASP A 910 16.77 24.08 24.24
CA ASP A 910 16.97 25.52 24.42
C ASP A 910 18.45 25.88 24.19
N ASN A 911 18.71 26.78 23.25
CA ASN A 911 20.08 27.22 22.94
C ASN A 911 20.79 27.84 24.14
N ASP A 912 20.10 28.55 25.04
CA ASP A 912 20.72 29.14 26.22
C ASP A 912 21.09 28.06 27.24
N ASP A 913 20.29 26.98 27.35
CA ASP A 913 20.59 25.83 28.21
C ASP A 913 21.73 24.96 27.65
N VAL A 914 21.72 24.73 26.34
CA VAL A 914 22.80 24.03 25.63
C VAL A 914 24.11 24.81 25.77
N MET A 915 24.09 26.13 25.57
CA MET A 915 25.28 26.98 25.71
C MET A 915 25.82 26.93 27.14
N ARG A 916 24.95 27.10 28.16
CA ARG A 916 25.35 26.98 29.58
C ARG A 916 25.97 25.63 29.89
N SER A 917 25.36 24.56 29.38
CA SER A 917 25.87 23.19 29.55
C SER A 917 27.26 23.05 28.94
N VAL A 918 27.46 23.46 27.68
CA VAL A 918 28.78 23.40 27.03
C VAL A 918 29.81 24.24 27.80
N SER A 919 29.49 25.48 28.18
CA SER A 919 30.40 26.35 28.95
C SER A 919 30.82 25.71 30.27
N HIS A 920 29.87 25.12 31.00
CA HIS A 920 30.14 24.44 32.27
C HIS A 920 31.13 23.27 32.07
N TRP A 921 30.92 22.43 31.05
CA TRP A 921 31.81 21.29 30.79
C TRP A 921 33.18 21.69 30.28
N THR A 922 33.28 22.72 29.44
CA THR A 922 34.57 23.26 29.00
C THR A 922 35.37 23.74 30.22
N SER A 923 34.75 24.45 31.17
CA SER A 923 35.43 24.97 32.37
C SER A 923 36.01 23.89 33.30
N ILE A 924 35.33 22.74 33.42
CA ILE A 924 35.79 21.59 34.23
C ILE A 924 37.00 20.91 33.57
N SER A 925 37.04 20.88 32.23
CA SER A 925 38.15 20.26 31.50
C SER A 925 39.46 21.06 31.60
N THR A 926 39.38 22.39 31.67
CA THR A 926 40.56 23.28 31.75
C THR A 926 41.20 23.28 33.14
N SER A 927 40.43 23.05 34.20
CA SER A 927 40.89 23.08 35.59
C SER A 927 41.69 21.84 36.03
N SER A 928 41.73 20.78 35.20
CA SER A 928 42.56 19.58 35.42
C SER A 928 43.95 19.65 34.77
N SER A 929 44.27 20.76 34.08
CA SER A 929 45.58 21.01 33.46
C SER A 929 46.37 22.00 34.32
N THR A 930 47.59 21.64 34.68
CA THR A 930 48.48 22.36 35.62
C THR A 930 48.50 23.88 35.45
N ILE A 931 48.43 24.60 36.57
CA ILE A 931 48.58 26.05 36.72
C ILE A 931 49.78 26.56 35.90
N SER A 932 49.50 27.19 34.76
CA SER A 932 50.43 28.13 34.12
C SER A 932 49.85 29.53 34.26
N SER A 933 50.47 30.32 35.13
CA SER A 933 50.16 31.73 35.35
C SER A 933 50.50 32.56 34.11
N SER A 934 49.49 32.94 33.33
CA SER A 934 49.56 34.14 32.50
C SER A 934 48.17 34.77 32.35
N THR A 935 48.11 36.01 32.82
CA THR A 935 46.95 36.88 32.90
C THR A 935 46.52 37.34 31.51
N SER A 936 45.40 36.79 31.03
CA SER A 936 44.47 37.50 30.13
C SER A 936 43.13 36.77 30.14
N GLN A 937 42.16 37.32 30.88
CA GLN A 937 40.75 36.93 30.85
C GLN A 937 40.16 37.24 29.46
N SER A 938 40.36 36.35 28.49
CA SER A 938 39.49 36.27 27.33
C SER A 938 38.41 35.23 27.61
N SER A 939 37.15 35.64 27.70
CA SER A 939 36.02 34.69 27.75
C SER A 939 36.06 33.81 26.50
N GLU A 940 36.40 32.53 26.63
CA GLU A 940 36.28 31.58 25.52
C GLU A 940 34.81 31.49 25.12
N LYS A 941 34.48 32.01 23.93
CA LYS A 941 33.12 31.97 23.38
C LYS A 941 32.84 30.53 22.92
N VAL A 942 31.77 29.93 23.45
CA VAL A 942 31.25 28.64 22.97
C VAL A 942 30.87 28.75 21.50
N SER A 943 31.29 27.79 20.68
CA SER A 943 30.96 27.75 19.25
C SER A 943 29.63 27.03 19.00
N LEU A 944 28.90 27.45 17.95
CA LEU A 944 27.69 26.75 17.49
C LEU A 944 27.97 25.29 17.09
N GLY A 945 29.18 25.00 16.63
CA GLY A 945 29.62 23.64 16.33
C GLY A 945 29.59 22.74 17.56
N GLU A 946 30.07 23.22 18.71
CA GLU A 946 30.06 22.51 19.99
C GLU A 946 28.64 22.33 20.55
N MET A 947 27.77 23.33 20.37
CA MET A 947 26.36 23.23 20.75
C MET A 947 25.63 22.15 19.95
N ASN A 948 25.74 22.18 18.61
CA ASN A 948 25.12 21.19 17.72
C ASN A 948 25.64 19.77 17.99
N ALA A 949 26.92 19.67 18.33
CA ALA A 949 27.58 18.45 18.75
C ALA A 949 26.96 17.82 20.00
N LEU A 950 26.71 18.63 21.05
CA LEU A 950 26.06 18.18 22.28
C LEU A 950 24.63 17.70 21.99
N VAL A 951 23.86 18.49 21.24
CA VAL A 951 22.48 18.15 20.86
C VAL A 951 22.45 16.84 20.06
N ALA A 952 23.32 16.69 19.07
CA ALA A 952 23.41 15.48 18.27
C ALA A 952 23.78 14.27 19.13
N ALA A 953 24.66 14.42 20.11
CA ALA A 953 25.04 13.35 21.03
C ALA A 953 23.83 12.93 21.89
N ASP A 954 23.11 13.89 22.48
CA ASP A 954 21.91 13.65 23.27
C ASP A 954 20.85 12.88 22.47
N TRP A 955 20.54 13.37 21.26
CA TRP A 955 19.55 12.74 20.40
C TRP A 955 20.02 11.39 19.84
N ALA A 956 21.32 11.21 19.56
CA ALA A 956 21.86 9.90 19.15
C ALA A 956 21.67 8.84 20.23
N GLY A 957 21.85 9.22 21.50
CA GLY A 957 21.64 8.32 22.63
C GLY A 957 20.26 7.68 22.66
N LEU A 958 19.25 8.43 22.24
CA LEU A 958 17.86 7.97 22.14
C LEU A 958 17.54 7.34 20.77
N LEU A 959 17.80 8.06 19.68
CA LEU A 959 17.29 7.77 18.34
C LEU A 959 18.09 6.75 17.54
N PHE A 960 19.32 6.41 17.96
CA PHE A 960 20.11 5.42 17.24
C PHE A 960 19.62 3.99 17.50
N PRO A 961 19.90 3.05 16.58
CA PRO A 961 19.53 1.65 16.77
C PRO A 961 20.06 1.07 18.08
N ILE A 962 19.29 0.17 18.69
CA ILE A 962 19.59 -0.56 19.91
C ILE A 962 20.04 -1.96 19.52
N THR A 963 21.20 -2.39 20.01
CA THR A 963 21.68 -3.77 19.82
C THR A 963 21.47 -4.53 21.09
N SER A 964 20.55 -5.50 21.10
CA SER A 964 20.29 -6.34 22.27
C SER A 964 21.58 -7.04 22.72
N PRO A 965 22.01 -6.87 23.98
CA PRO A 965 23.19 -7.56 24.51
C PRO A 965 23.05 -9.08 24.50
N LYS A 966 21.82 -9.58 24.67
CA LYS A 966 21.49 -11.00 24.77
C LYS A 966 21.37 -11.68 23.40
N THR A 967 20.61 -11.08 22.48
CA THR A 967 20.32 -11.68 21.17
C THR A 967 21.25 -11.18 20.06
N LYS A 968 22.04 -10.13 20.32
CA LYS A 968 22.85 -9.40 19.32
C LYS A 968 22.05 -8.80 18.16
N LEU A 969 20.72 -8.81 18.26
CA LEU A 969 19.83 -8.21 17.27
C LEU A 969 19.91 -6.69 17.37
N CYS A 970 20.10 -6.03 16.22
CA CYS A 970 20.06 -4.58 16.10
C CYS A 970 18.67 -4.17 15.61
N VAL A 971 17.96 -3.37 16.42
CA VAL A 971 16.62 -2.87 16.15
C VAL A 971 16.67 -1.35 16.14
N ASP A 972 15.90 -0.70 15.26
CA ASP A 972 15.82 0.76 15.25
C ASP A 972 15.07 1.33 16.46
N PHE A 973 15.07 2.65 16.55
CA PHE A 973 14.29 3.38 17.56
C PHE A 973 12.80 3.07 17.45
N ASP A 974 12.26 2.42 18.48
CA ASP A 974 10.83 2.15 18.61
C ASP A 974 10.08 3.43 19.01
N MET A 975 9.50 4.09 18.01
CA MET A 975 8.73 5.31 18.19
C MET A 975 7.44 5.08 18.99
N GLY A 976 6.77 3.94 18.80
CA GLY A 976 5.49 3.65 19.45
C GLY A 976 5.67 3.35 20.93
N GLY A 977 6.66 2.51 21.26
CA GLY A 977 7.09 2.30 22.64
C GLY A 977 7.56 3.60 23.27
N PHE A 978 8.34 4.42 22.57
CA PHE A 978 8.76 5.71 23.10
C PHE A 978 7.60 6.66 23.44
N VAL A 979 6.68 6.88 22.50
CA VAL A 979 5.55 7.80 22.68
C VAL A 979 4.64 7.31 23.81
N SER A 980 4.31 6.02 23.86
CA SER A 980 3.47 5.46 24.93
C SER A 980 4.07 5.58 26.33
N HIS A 981 5.40 5.47 26.47
CA HIS A 981 6.08 5.55 27.77
C HIS A 981 6.44 6.96 28.23
N VAL A 982 6.49 7.94 27.30
CA VAL A 982 7.01 9.28 27.60
C VAL A 982 5.96 10.37 27.36
N CYS A 983 5.07 10.20 26.38
CA CYS A 983 4.02 11.16 26.01
C CYS A 983 2.62 10.53 26.13
N PRO A 984 2.18 10.12 27.34
CA PRO A 984 0.87 9.49 27.53
C PRO A 984 -0.31 10.44 27.29
N LEU A 985 -0.07 11.76 27.33
CA LEU A 985 -1.06 12.79 27.04
C LEU A 985 -0.71 13.49 25.72
N PRO A 986 -1.63 13.53 24.73
CA PRO A 986 -1.40 14.20 23.44
C PRO A 986 -1.03 15.69 23.57
N GLN A 987 -1.51 16.34 24.63
CA GLN A 987 -1.28 17.76 24.92
C GLN A 987 0.08 18.00 25.60
N ALA A 988 0.64 17.01 26.30
CA ALA A 988 1.91 17.13 27.01
C ALA A 988 2.95 16.18 26.40
N LYS A 989 3.61 16.66 25.34
CA LYS A 989 4.49 15.85 24.47
C LYS A 989 5.89 16.44 24.23
N PHE A 990 6.28 17.45 25.00
CA PHE A 990 7.60 18.05 24.96
C PHE A 990 8.54 17.33 25.92
N VAL A 991 9.68 16.89 25.39
CA VAL A 991 10.63 16.07 26.13
C VAL A 991 12.03 16.67 26.07
N ASP A 992 12.78 16.48 27.15
CA ASP A 992 14.20 16.84 27.22
C ASP A 992 15.04 15.57 27.34
N VAL A 993 16.03 15.45 26.46
CA VAL A 993 16.94 14.31 26.35
C VAL A 993 18.32 14.75 26.79
N ARG A 994 18.92 14.13 27.80
CA ARG A 994 20.27 14.45 28.27
C ARG A 994 21.12 13.21 28.39
N SER A 995 22.40 13.30 28.04
CA SER A 995 23.31 12.17 28.05
C SER A 995 24.62 12.46 28.77
N ALA A 996 25.17 11.44 29.43
CA ALA A 996 26.52 11.43 29.99
C ALA A 996 27.31 10.26 29.42
N TYR A 997 28.62 10.45 29.32
CA TYR A 997 29.50 9.55 28.58
C TYR A 997 30.73 9.23 29.41
N PHE A 998 31.09 7.96 29.42
CA PHE A 998 32.41 7.49 29.76
C PHE A 998 33.19 7.23 28.47
N VAL A 999 34.41 7.77 28.41
CA VAL A 999 35.28 7.66 27.25
C VAL A 999 36.64 7.14 27.71
N SER A 1000 37.03 5.93 27.27
CA SER A 1000 38.25 5.25 27.75
C SER A 1000 39.57 5.83 27.21
N GLN A 1001 39.55 6.53 26.07
CA GLN A 1001 40.67 7.24 25.44
C GLN A 1001 40.15 8.53 24.82
N GLN A 1002 40.93 9.62 24.78
CA GLN A 1002 40.54 10.88 24.11
C GLN A 1002 40.15 10.65 22.63
N SER A 1003 38.89 10.30 22.39
CA SER A 1003 38.31 10.12 21.06
C SER A 1003 37.99 11.51 20.51
N SER A 1004 38.52 11.83 19.35
CA SER A 1004 38.26 13.11 18.65
C SER A 1004 36.84 13.22 18.09
N LYS A 1005 36.02 12.16 18.20
CA LYS A 1005 34.70 12.05 17.57
C LYS A 1005 33.51 12.35 18.48
N VAL A 1006 33.65 12.24 19.80
CA VAL A 1006 32.59 12.63 20.75
C VAL A 1006 32.94 14.01 21.31
N PRO A 1007 32.33 15.08 20.78
CA PRO A 1007 32.60 16.44 21.21
C PRO A 1007 32.07 16.66 22.64
N TYR A 1008 32.99 16.83 23.59
CA TYR A 1008 32.80 17.44 24.93
C TYR A 1008 31.56 17.06 25.75
N ALA A 1009 31.03 15.86 25.57
CA ALA A 1009 29.90 15.41 26.36
C ALA A 1009 30.33 15.12 27.82
N GLN A 1010 29.44 15.45 28.75
CA GLN A 1010 29.59 15.45 30.21
C GLN A 1010 30.66 14.46 30.72
N ARG A 1011 31.93 14.90 30.83
CA ARG A 1011 33.04 14.01 31.23
C ARG A 1011 33.02 13.82 32.74
N LEU A 1012 32.78 12.60 33.21
CA LEU A 1012 33.32 12.18 34.50
C LEU A 1012 34.81 11.87 34.31
N LEU A 1013 35.67 12.82 34.69
CA LEU A 1013 37.11 12.58 34.89
C LEU A 1013 37.31 11.85 36.23
N ALA A 1014 36.93 10.58 36.33
CA ALA A 1014 37.32 9.74 37.46
C ALA A 1014 37.18 8.24 37.16
N GLY A 1015 38.28 7.61 36.71
CA GLY A 1015 38.71 6.26 37.10
C GLY A 1015 37.88 5.01 36.82
N HIS A 1016 36.56 5.04 36.65
CA HIS A 1016 35.71 3.84 36.65
C HIS A 1016 34.56 3.90 35.63
N HIS A 1017 34.37 2.79 34.88
CA HIS A 1017 33.18 2.49 34.07
C HIS A 1017 31.94 2.28 34.98
N ASP A 1018 31.54 3.29 35.76
CA ASP A 1018 30.41 3.20 36.70
C ASP A 1018 29.14 3.79 36.09
N SER A 1019 28.20 2.91 35.72
CA SER A 1019 26.88 3.28 35.20
C SER A 1019 26.05 4.09 36.19
N HIS A 1020 26.21 3.87 37.50
CA HIS A 1020 25.49 4.62 38.53
C HIS A 1020 25.98 6.07 38.63
N ALA A 1021 27.30 6.29 38.52
CA ALA A 1021 27.88 7.63 38.55
C ALA A 1021 27.44 8.45 37.34
N LEU A 1022 27.46 7.85 36.13
CA LEU A 1022 26.94 8.48 34.92
C LEU A 1022 25.45 8.79 35.05
N THR A 1023 24.65 7.86 35.56
CA THR A 1023 23.20 8.10 35.75
C THR A 1023 22.95 9.26 36.71
N ARG A 1024 23.68 9.33 37.82
CA ARG A 1024 23.59 10.47 38.77
C ARG A 1024 24.01 11.79 38.13
N GLN A 1025 25.02 11.78 37.26
CA GLN A 1025 25.46 12.97 36.54
C GLN A 1025 24.40 13.48 35.56
N VAL A 1026 23.80 12.58 34.75
CA VAL A 1026 22.72 12.93 33.84
C VAL A 1026 21.53 13.51 34.60
N VAL A 1027 21.09 12.83 35.65
CA VAL A 1027 20.02 13.29 36.55
C VAL A 1027 20.33 14.66 37.14
N ALA A 1028 21.58 14.89 37.58
CA ALA A 1028 22.00 16.19 38.11
C ALA A 1028 22.02 17.31 37.07
N SER A 1029 22.08 16.96 35.78
CA SER A 1029 22.04 17.95 34.71
C SER A 1029 20.63 18.47 34.43
N PHE A 1030 19.56 17.78 34.85
CA PHE A 1030 18.19 18.30 34.74
C PHE A 1030 17.95 19.46 35.72
N PRO A 1031 17.08 20.43 35.37
CA PRO A 1031 16.71 21.51 36.28
C PRO A 1031 16.15 20.98 37.61
N ARG A 1032 16.62 21.51 38.75
CA ARG A 1032 16.18 21.12 40.10
C ARG A 1032 15.34 22.21 40.78
N THR A 1033 14.34 22.73 40.09
CA THR A 1033 13.37 23.65 40.71
C THR A 1033 12.29 22.84 41.42
N SER A 1034 11.73 23.36 42.52
CA SER A 1034 10.65 22.70 43.28
C SER A 1034 9.34 22.54 42.49
N ALA A 1035 9.26 23.13 41.30
CA ALA A 1035 8.12 23.04 40.38
C ALA A 1035 8.37 22.05 39.22
N TYR A 1036 9.50 21.33 39.24
CA TYR A 1036 9.84 20.36 38.21
C TYR A 1036 9.22 19.00 38.53
N SER A 1037 8.32 18.52 37.67
CA SER A 1037 7.76 17.17 37.72
C SER A 1037 7.74 16.58 36.32
N SER A 1038 7.85 15.25 36.24
CA SER A 1038 7.81 14.51 34.99
C SER A 1038 6.62 13.55 34.89
N LEU A 1039 6.05 13.43 33.68
CA LEU A 1039 4.99 12.49 33.29
C LEU A 1039 5.52 11.08 33.02
N GLY A 1040 6.66 11.00 32.34
CA GLY A 1040 7.23 9.77 31.82
C GLY A 1040 8.72 9.93 31.55
N GLN A 1041 9.45 8.82 31.67
CA GLN A 1041 10.90 8.81 31.63
C GLN A 1041 11.40 7.55 30.91
N VAL A 1042 12.40 7.71 30.04
CA VAL A 1042 13.13 6.61 29.40
C VAL A 1042 14.62 6.74 29.72
N VAL A 1043 15.26 5.63 30.05
CA VAL A 1043 16.70 5.53 30.31
C VAL A 1043 17.32 4.56 29.32
N VAL A 1044 18.24 5.04 28.49
CA VAL A 1044 18.97 4.20 27.52
C VAL A 1044 20.43 4.09 27.95
N ALA A 1045 20.86 2.87 28.23
CA ALA A 1045 22.25 2.57 28.56
C ALA A 1045 22.94 1.89 27.36
N ARG A 1046 24.07 2.45 26.91
CA ARG A 1046 24.80 1.97 25.73
C ARG A 1046 26.24 1.63 26.09
N GLY A 1047 26.74 0.51 25.56
CA GLY A 1047 28.16 0.14 25.64
C GLY A 1047 28.63 -0.33 27.03
N PHE A 1048 27.71 -0.80 27.89
CA PHE A 1048 28.04 -1.47 29.15
C PHE A 1048 28.08 -2.99 28.96
N LYS A 1049 28.82 -3.68 29.83
CA LYS A 1049 28.83 -5.14 29.92
C LYS A 1049 28.12 -5.56 31.21
N ASP A 1050 27.22 -6.54 31.11
CA ASP A 1050 26.52 -7.15 32.24
C ASP A 1050 25.82 -6.13 33.16
N LEU A 1051 25.07 -5.20 32.57
CA LEU A 1051 24.45 -4.09 33.29
C LEU A 1051 23.11 -4.49 33.92
N ALA A 1052 22.96 -4.26 35.22
CA ALA A 1052 21.66 -4.32 35.88
C ALA A 1052 20.91 -3.00 35.67
N LEU A 1053 19.77 -3.03 34.98
CA LEU A 1053 18.97 -1.83 34.71
C LEU A 1053 18.17 -1.32 35.92
N GLY A 1054 17.75 -2.20 36.83
CA GLY A 1054 16.95 -1.85 38.02
C GLY A 1054 17.57 -0.73 38.89
N PRO A 1055 18.86 -0.80 39.25
CA PRO A 1055 19.53 0.29 39.97
C PRO A 1055 19.55 1.63 39.22
N LEU A 1056 19.65 1.62 37.88
CA LEU A 1056 19.61 2.85 37.09
C LEU A 1056 18.21 3.46 37.13
N VAL A 1057 17.18 2.61 36.98
CA VAL A 1057 15.78 2.98 37.14
C VAL A 1057 15.55 3.65 38.50
N ASP A 1058 16.11 3.10 39.57
CA ASP A 1058 16.00 3.66 40.92
C ASP A 1058 16.67 5.02 41.08
N ILE A 1059 17.84 5.22 40.47
CA ILE A 1059 18.55 6.50 40.52
C ILE A 1059 17.74 7.57 39.79
N VAL A 1060 17.22 7.27 38.60
CA VAL A 1060 16.41 8.23 37.83
C VAL A 1060 15.10 8.51 38.54
N ARG A 1061 14.43 7.48 39.07
CA ARG A 1061 13.20 7.62 39.87
C ARG A 1061 13.36 8.52 41.08
N LYS A 1062 14.46 8.37 41.83
CA LYS A 1062 14.71 9.20 43.02
C LYS A 1062 15.22 10.60 42.67
N GLY A 1063 15.78 10.76 41.48
CA GLY A 1063 16.51 11.95 41.07
C GLY A 1063 15.71 12.97 40.27
N ILE A 1064 14.68 12.53 39.55
CA ILE A 1064 13.79 13.37 38.75
C ILE A 1064 12.38 13.27 39.36
N PRO A 1065 11.83 14.35 39.93
CA PRO A 1065 10.51 14.34 40.56
C PRO A 1065 9.40 14.01 39.54
N ARG A 1066 8.29 13.46 40.01
CA ARG A 1066 7.21 12.91 39.18
C ARG A 1066 5.85 13.34 39.68
N VAL A 1067 4.88 13.26 38.79
CA VAL A 1067 3.46 13.33 39.15
C VAL A 1067 3.00 12.00 39.75
N ASP A 1068 2.05 12.06 40.69
CA ASP A 1068 1.61 10.87 41.45
C ASP A 1068 0.76 9.89 40.61
N TRP A 1069 0.07 10.39 39.58
CA TRP A 1069 -0.80 9.60 38.70
C TRP A 1069 -0.12 9.16 37.39
N GLY A 1070 1.15 9.53 37.18
CA GLY A 1070 1.89 9.24 35.95
C GLY A 1070 2.45 7.82 35.88
N ILE A 1071 3.27 7.54 34.86
CA ILE A 1071 3.86 6.21 34.66
C ILE A 1071 4.83 5.90 35.83
N PRO A 1072 4.61 4.82 36.61
CA PRO A 1072 5.23 4.65 37.93
C PRO A 1072 6.72 4.33 37.88
N LEU A 1073 7.23 3.80 36.76
CA LEU A 1073 8.64 3.43 36.59
C LEU A 1073 9.20 3.97 35.27
N PRO A 1074 10.45 4.48 35.25
CA PRO A 1074 11.11 4.78 33.99
C PRO A 1074 11.26 3.50 33.17
N HIS A 1075 11.01 3.61 31.87
CA HIS A 1075 11.32 2.54 30.94
C HIS A 1075 12.83 2.50 30.70
N ALA A 1076 13.45 1.33 30.85
CA ALA A 1076 14.91 1.19 30.74
C ALA A 1076 15.31 0.25 29.61
N ILE A 1077 16.27 0.70 28.80
CA ILE A 1077 16.74 0.03 27.60
C ILE A 1077 18.25 -0.17 27.71
N GLU A 1078 18.73 -1.38 27.40
CA GLU A 1078 20.15 -1.70 27.30
C GLU A 1078 20.55 -1.97 25.85
N SER A 1079 21.65 -1.37 25.42
CA SER A 1079 22.28 -1.61 24.12
C SER A 1079 23.75 -1.99 24.29
N ALA A 1080 24.16 -3.10 23.67
CA ALA A 1080 25.56 -3.51 23.62
C ALA A 1080 26.43 -2.60 22.74
N SER A 1081 25.83 -1.86 21.80
CA SER A 1081 26.55 -0.96 20.90
C SER A 1081 26.79 0.41 21.55
N ALA A 1082 28.06 0.83 21.59
CA ALA A 1082 28.44 2.19 21.91
C ALA A 1082 28.09 3.16 20.77
N LEU A 1083 27.87 4.45 21.09
CA LEU A 1083 27.45 5.46 20.10
C LEU A 1083 28.52 5.80 19.06
N ASP A 1084 29.81 5.77 19.42
CA ASP A 1084 30.92 6.12 18.52
C ASP A 1084 31.67 4.89 17.97
N GLY A 1085 31.17 3.68 18.24
CA GLY A 1085 31.80 2.42 17.87
C GLY A 1085 33.16 2.17 18.56
N ALA A 1086 33.53 2.96 19.57
CA ALA A 1086 34.73 2.77 20.39
C ALA A 1086 34.36 2.19 21.77
N SER A 1087 35.35 1.98 22.64
CA SER A 1087 35.19 1.52 24.03
C SER A 1087 34.60 2.59 24.97
N SER A 1088 33.61 3.34 24.48
CA SER A 1088 32.83 4.31 25.24
C SER A 1088 31.54 3.67 25.79
N SER A 1089 31.03 4.21 26.89
CA SER A 1089 29.74 3.83 27.45
C SER A 1089 28.94 5.11 27.71
N SER A 1090 27.62 5.08 27.55
CA SER A 1090 26.79 6.27 27.77
C SER A 1090 25.46 5.94 28.41
N ILE A 1091 24.99 6.84 29.27
CA ILE A 1091 23.64 6.84 29.81
C ILE A 1091 22.92 8.05 29.21
N THR A 1092 21.75 7.80 28.61
CA THR A 1092 20.85 8.82 28.09
C THR A 1092 19.55 8.75 28.87
N VAL A 1093 19.06 9.87 29.36
CA VAL A 1093 17.75 9.97 30.01
C VAL A 1093 16.91 10.93 29.19
N CYS A 1094 15.73 10.46 28.76
CA CYS A 1094 14.67 11.28 28.21
C CYS A 1094 13.59 11.45 29.27
N SER A 1095 13.15 12.69 29.49
CA SER A 1095 12.10 12.99 30.46
C SER A 1095 11.10 13.97 29.84
N ASN A 1096 9.82 13.62 29.92
CA ASN A 1096 8.72 14.57 29.67
C ASN A 1096 8.40 15.27 30.98
N GLY A 1097 8.69 16.55 31.09
CA GLY A 1097 8.44 17.29 32.32
C GLY A 1097 8.22 18.78 32.11
N THR A 1098 7.93 19.46 33.20
CA THR A 1098 7.54 20.89 33.21
C THR A 1098 8.69 21.86 32.89
N ASN A 1099 9.89 21.36 32.57
CA ASN A 1099 11.05 22.17 32.22
C ASN A 1099 10.90 22.92 30.89
N VAL A 1100 9.91 22.55 30.06
CA VAL A 1100 9.56 23.29 28.84
C VAL A 1100 8.85 24.62 29.13
N VAL A 1101 8.12 24.71 30.25
CA VAL A 1101 7.22 25.84 30.56
C VAL A 1101 7.94 27.19 30.53
N PRO A 1102 9.11 27.39 31.20
CA PRO A 1102 9.75 28.71 31.23
C PRO A 1102 10.12 29.23 29.83
N THR A 1103 10.57 28.36 28.94
CA THR A 1103 10.95 28.72 27.57
C THR A 1103 9.71 29.09 26.76
N VAL A 1104 8.66 28.28 26.80
CA VAL A 1104 7.41 28.53 26.05
C VAL A 1104 6.71 29.79 26.56
N GLU A 1105 6.57 29.94 27.88
CA GLU A 1105 5.94 31.10 28.52
C GLU A 1105 6.68 32.40 28.18
N THR A 1106 8.02 32.39 28.20
CA THR A 1106 8.81 33.57 27.83
C THR A 1106 8.64 33.95 26.36
N LEU A 1107 8.64 32.96 25.44
CA LEU A 1107 8.39 33.19 24.02
C LEU A 1107 6.99 33.75 23.79
N LEU A 1108 5.99 33.18 24.48
CA LEU A 1108 4.60 33.60 24.42
C LEU A 1108 4.42 35.04 24.91
N ALA A 1109 4.98 35.38 26.07
CA ALA A 1109 4.91 36.72 26.64
C ALA A 1109 5.56 37.77 25.74
N ARG A 1110 6.73 37.46 25.16
CA ARG A 1110 7.42 38.35 24.22
C ARG A 1110 6.64 38.53 22.92
N ALA A 1111 6.07 37.46 22.37
CA ALA A 1111 5.21 37.54 21.19
C ALA A 1111 3.94 38.37 21.46
N ARG A 1112 3.28 38.19 22.61
CA ARG A 1112 2.12 39.01 23.02
C ARG A 1112 2.48 40.48 23.12
N HIS A 1113 3.61 40.81 23.75
CA HIS A 1113 4.07 42.19 23.85
C HIS A 1113 4.35 42.81 22.48
N GLN A 1114 4.97 42.07 21.56
CA GLN A 1114 5.18 42.53 20.18
C GLN A 1114 3.85 42.75 19.45
N PHE A 1115 2.87 41.87 19.66
CA PHE A 1115 1.56 41.93 19.01
C PHE A 1115 0.74 43.12 19.49
N GLN A 1116 0.73 43.37 20.81
CA GLN A 1116 0.11 44.55 21.42
C GLN A 1116 0.73 45.85 20.91
N ALA A 1117 2.04 45.87 20.69
CA ALA A 1117 2.74 47.00 20.08
C ALA A 1117 2.52 47.12 18.56
N ARG A 1118 1.77 46.19 17.94
CA ARG A 1118 1.57 46.05 16.48
C ARG A 1118 2.88 45.99 15.69
N ALA A 1119 3.94 45.50 16.33
CA ALA A 1119 5.27 45.43 15.74
C ALA A 1119 5.35 44.27 14.74
N TYR A 1120 5.95 44.53 13.57
CA TYR A 1120 6.29 43.56 12.52
C TYR A 1120 5.14 42.74 11.88
N LEU A 1121 3.88 42.97 12.26
CA LEU A 1121 2.71 42.24 11.72
C LEU A 1121 2.58 42.31 10.20
N HIS A 1122 2.95 43.43 9.59
CA HIS A 1122 2.92 43.63 8.14
C HIS A 1122 3.79 42.63 7.35
N TRP A 1123 4.84 42.07 7.96
CA TRP A 1123 5.67 41.05 7.34
C TRP A 1123 4.95 39.70 7.21
N PHE A 1124 3.99 39.42 8.10
CA PHE A 1124 3.17 38.20 8.11
C PHE A 1124 1.94 38.37 7.22
N ALA A 1125 1.26 39.53 7.33
CA ALA A 1125 0.10 39.88 6.49
C ALA A 1125 0.39 39.80 4.99
N LYS A 1126 1.61 40.13 4.56
CA LYS A 1126 2.03 40.01 3.16
C LYS A 1126 1.90 38.58 2.59
N TYR A 1127 1.92 37.57 3.45
CA TYR A 1127 1.84 36.16 3.07
C TYR A 1127 0.53 35.49 3.51
N GLY A 1128 -0.48 36.30 3.84
CA GLY A 1128 -1.83 35.81 4.15
C GLY A 1128 -2.04 35.38 5.60
N ILE A 1129 -1.22 35.85 6.53
CA ILE A 1129 -1.42 35.64 7.97
C ILE A 1129 -2.02 36.89 8.60
N ASP A 1130 -3.20 36.76 9.19
CA ASP A 1130 -3.96 37.86 9.77
C ASP A 1130 -3.91 37.88 11.31
N CYS A 1131 -4.69 38.75 11.94
CA CYS A 1131 -4.71 38.89 13.41
C CYS A 1131 -5.41 37.73 14.11
N ASP A 1132 -6.32 37.04 13.42
CA ASP A 1132 -7.06 35.91 13.99
C ASP A 1132 -6.13 34.70 14.07
N ASP A 1133 -5.27 34.50 13.06
CA ASP A 1133 -4.19 33.49 13.10
C ASP A 1133 -3.26 33.67 14.31
N PHE A 1134 -2.90 34.91 14.64
CA PHE A 1134 -2.10 35.21 15.83
C PHE A 1134 -2.85 34.87 17.11
N THR A 1135 -4.12 35.23 17.20
CA THR A 1135 -4.96 35.00 18.38
C THR A 1135 -5.10 33.50 18.67
N ASP A 1136 -5.45 32.72 17.66
CA ASP A 1136 -5.55 31.25 17.76
C ASP A 1136 -4.19 30.62 18.10
N SER A 1137 -3.09 31.15 17.55
CA SER A 1137 -1.74 30.68 17.91
C SER A 1137 -1.35 31.01 19.36
N PHE A 1138 -1.80 32.15 19.90
CA PHE A 1138 -1.61 32.51 21.30
C PHE A 1138 -2.40 31.58 22.24
N GLU A 1139 -3.64 31.26 21.90
CA GLU A 1139 -4.49 30.35 22.68
C GLU A 1139 -3.91 28.94 22.71
N ARG A 1140 -3.58 28.37 21.54
CA ARG A 1140 -3.01 27.02 21.44
C ARG A 1140 -1.65 26.89 22.14
N THR A 1141 -0.81 27.92 22.09
CA THR A 1141 0.49 27.90 22.78
C THR A 1141 0.33 28.14 24.28
N GLN A 1142 -0.67 28.91 24.72
CA GLN A 1142 -1.01 29.06 26.14
C GLN A 1142 -1.50 27.73 26.72
N ALA A 1143 -2.31 26.97 25.97
CA ALA A 1143 -2.78 25.65 26.41
C ALA A 1143 -1.63 24.68 26.72
N ILE A 1144 -0.50 24.78 26.02
CA ILE A 1144 0.71 23.99 26.36
C ILE A 1144 1.19 24.33 27.77
N VAL A 1145 1.30 25.62 28.09
CA VAL A 1145 1.75 26.08 29.42
C VAL A 1145 0.77 25.65 30.50
N ASP A 1146 -0.52 25.82 30.24
CA ASP A 1146 -1.58 25.51 31.20
C ASP A 1146 -1.62 24.00 31.51
N GLU A 1147 -1.51 23.15 30.49
CA GLU A 1147 -1.47 21.69 30.65
C GLU A 1147 -0.29 21.25 31.50
N TYR A 1148 0.93 21.73 31.21
CA TYR A 1148 2.11 21.38 32.00
C TYR A 1148 2.05 21.93 33.43
N ASN A 1149 1.39 23.07 33.66
CA ASN A 1149 1.19 23.59 35.00
C ASN A 1149 0.15 22.78 35.79
N ALA A 1150 -0.90 22.27 35.13
CA ALA A 1150 -1.91 21.43 35.73
C ALA A 1150 -1.34 20.11 36.28
N LEU A 1151 -0.24 19.60 35.71
CA LEU A 1151 0.48 18.42 36.19
C LEU A 1151 0.92 18.51 37.67
N ASN A 1152 1.14 19.72 38.16
CA ASN A 1152 1.61 20.00 39.53
C ASN A 1152 0.48 20.42 40.48
N ALA A 1153 -0.78 20.46 40.01
CA ALA A 1153 -1.90 20.80 40.87
C ALA A 1153 -2.17 19.63 41.84
N PRO A 1154 -2.22 19.86 43.17
CA PRO A 1154 -2.75 18.85 44.08
C PRO A 1154 -4.24 18.64 43.74
N GLU A 1155 -4.67 17.38 43.66
CA GLU A 1155 -6.11 17.03 43.57
C GLU A 1155 -6.91 17.62 44.73
#